data_AF-A0A6G0TMX7-F1
#
_entry.id   AF-A0A6G0TMX7-F1
#
_cell.length_a   1.000
_cell.length_b   1.000
_cell.length_c   1.000
_cell.angle_alpha   90.00
_cell.angle_beta   90.00
_cell.angle_gamma   90.00
#
_symmetry.space_group_name_H-M   'P 1'
#
loop_
_entity.id
_entity.type
_entity.pdbx_description
1 polymer ?
#
loop_
_entity_poly.entity_id
_entity_poly.type
_entity_poly.pdbx_seq_one_letter_code
_entity_poly.pdbx_strand_id
1 'polypeptide(L)'
;MAAMKMSTAVSLSLLLWLSIDLHTIPVSEAARILAVETIAGKSHWSFMSSVIRSLTDAGHNVTVFTPFPDGNRENYTEVDTSRDFPIKLNLDVMQAVQMFGEPFSLINNVGAIARFYCDAINGNRELADVLASGARDRYDLLLIEPLGVDCVSHMADALGIPMIYTIPSPMITFIERQFTGHLSNPSSVPHMFANHAVPGTFVQRFTNAAMLTHSLAKTKYDQLVMRFTDARPYDLAPTVSPSIIFQNSHYATESSRPLTPNVVYVGGIHLKPAKTIPKDILDFIEDSPHGVILFTLGSTMKVSSLPEHIEKALKEALADVPQKVLWKYEGEMKDKPKNVMTKTWFPQREILLHPKVKLFISHGGMSGVYEAVDAGVPVLGIPVFYDQPRNIEHLVLAGMAISMDLLSTSKEKLSNAISKLINDESYAKNAKIASIRFKDRPMTPQQSVVYWTEYVIRHKGAPHLKSHALNLTWYQYLLLDVMFVALTFVFLVTFLVYKVLKYIRKPYTVYCSTFGNKRKTPMAAMQMSTAVSLTFLLWLSIDLRTIPVSEAARILAIETIAGKSHWNFMSSVLRSLTDAGHTVTVFTPFPDGHRTNYTEVDMSRNFPMKLEMDAMQTIKDFGEPFALVKLLSRLSQMYCDVIHGNQKLVELLASGTRDRFDLLLVEPLCFDCVSYIADTLGLPVIYLIPSPMIFTERLFTGHLSNPSSVSNILANHAVPATFVQRFTNTALLTYSMVRIKYDELVTWFTDTKSYGLVPTVNPSIIFQNSHYVTESPRPLTPNVIYVGGIHLKPAKPIPKDILDFIEDSMHGVIFFTFGSTVKVSSLPEHIEKAFKEALADVPQRVLWKYEGEMKDKPKNVMTKKWFPQREILLHSKVKLFISHGGMSGVYEAVDAGVPVLGFPMFYDQPRNIEHLVLAGMAISMDLLSTSKEKLSNAISKLINDESYTKNAKIASIQFKDRPMTPQQSVVYWTEYVIRHKGAPHLKSHALNLTWYQYLLLDVMFVALTFVFLVTFLVYKVLKYIRKLVFKNDKAKTE
;
A
#
# COMPACT_ATOMS: atom_id res chain seq x y z
N MET A 1 -22.14 41.22 56.27
CA MET A 1 -23.55 41.64 56.48
C MET A 1 -24.38 40.97 55.41
N ALA A 2 -25.26 40.08 55.84
CA ALA A 2 -26.22 39.39 55.00
C ALA A 2 -27.45 40.26 54.73
N ALA A 3 -28.04 40.11 53.55
CA ALA A 3 -29.47 40.23 53.18
C ALA A 3 -29.50 40.46 51.65
N MET A 4 -29.72 39.48 50.76
CA MET A 4 -30.76 38.46 50.63
C MET A 4 -32.17 39.04 50.46
N LYS A 5 -32.63 39.11 49.20
CA LYS A 5 -34.01 38.85 48.79
C LYS A 5 -34.01 38.06 47.46
N MET A 6 -34.38 36.78 47.57
CA MET A 6 -35.05 35.91 46.58
C MET A 6 -36.19 36.67 45.85
N SER A 7 -36.72 36.34 44.68
CA SER A 7 -36.74 35.23 43.70
C SER A 7 -37.69 35.76 42.60
N THR A 8 -37.62 35.51 41.29
CA THR A 8 -37.91 34.26 40.56
C THR A 8 -37.97 34.60 39.06
N ALA A 9 -37.67 33.63 38.19
CA ALA A 9 -38.10 33.46 36.77
C ALA A 9 -36.98 33.38 35.72
N VAL A 10 -36.38 32.17 35.65
CA VAL A 10 -36.16 31.32 34.46
C VAL A 10 -35.95 32.02 33.11
N SER A 11 -34.71 31.99 32.59
CA SER A 11 -34.35 31.18 31.40
C SER A 11 -32.90 31.46 30.97
N LEU A 12 -32.02 30.51 31.27
CA LEU A 12 -30.76 30.29 30.57
C LEU A 12 -31.07 30.00 29.09
N SER A 13 -30.56 30.83 28.18
CA SER A 13 -30.13 30.42 26.84
C SER A 13 -29.72 31.65 26.03
N LEU A 14 -28.42 32.02 26.00
CA LEU A 14 -27.81 32.78 24.89
C LEU A 14 -26.32 33.11 25.15
N LEU A 15 -25.48 32.11 25.43
CA LEU A 15 -24.01 32.27 25.41
C LEU A 15 -23.33 30.95 24.98
N LEU A 16 -23.73 30.41 23.83
CA LEU A 16 -23.09 29.26 23.18
C LEU A 16 -23.24 29.37 21.65
N TRP A 17 -22.67 30.43 21.06
CA TRP A 17 -22.45 30.52 19.61
C TRP A 17 -21.05 31.08 19.36
N LEU A 18 -20.04 30.30 19.77
CA LEU A 18 -18.76 30.26 19.08
C LEU A 18 -18.81 29.02 18.20
N SER A 19 -19.13 29.26 16.93
CA SER A 19 -19.20 28.28 15.85
C SER A 19 -17.86 27.58 15.69
N ILE A 20 -17.68 26.48 16.41
CA ILE A 20 -16.89 25.36 15.91
C ILE A 20 -17.77 24.77 14.81
N ASP A 21 -17.47 25.09 13.55
CA ASP A 21 -17.88 24.25 12.42
C ASP A 21 -17.16 22.90 12.56
N LEU A 22 -17.62 22.09 13.52
CA LEU A 22 -17.63 20.65 13.32
C LEU A 22 -18.53 20.49 12.11
N HIS A 23 -17.94 20.23 10.94
CA HIS A 23 -18.66 19.50 9.91
C HIS A 23 -19.16 18.24 10.58
N THR A 24 -20.41 18.28 11.07
CA THR A 24 -21.19 17.09 11.36
C THR A 24 -21.19 16.35 10.04
N ILE A 25 -20.34 15.32 9.94
CA ILE A 25 -20.46 14.32 8.89
C ILE A 25 -21.94 13.95 8.93
N PRO A 26 -22.70 14.15 7.84
CA PRO A 26 -24.11 13.81 7.85
C PRO A 26 -24.18 12.37 8.32
N VAL A 27 -24.81 12.16 9.48
CA VAL A 27 -25.12 10.82 9.98
C VAL A 27 -25.83 10.17 8.81
N SER A 28 -25.21 9.16 8.21
CA SER A 28 -25.82 8.44 7.11
C SER A 28 -27.19 8.01 7.62
N GLU A 29 -28.25 8.25 6.84
CA GLU A 29 -29.50 7.55 7.08
C GLU A 29 -29.21 6.05 7.20
N ALA A 30 -29.96 5.36 8.06
CA ALA A 30 -29.75 3.95 8.35
C ALA A 30 -29.81 3.12 7.05
N ALA A 31 -28.64 2.81 6.50
CA ALA A 31 -28.53 2.01 5.28
C ALA A 31 -29.04 0.59 5.49
N ARG A 32 -29.59 0.02 4.41
CA ARG A 32 -30.10 -1.35 4.35
C ARG A 32 -29.07 -2.21 3.64
N ILE A 33 -28.46 -3.11 4.38
CA ILE A 33 -27.29 -3.86 3.94
C ILE A 33 -27.69 -5.33 3.78
N LEU A 34 -27.44 -5.88 2.60
CA LEU A 34 -27.56 -7.31 2.34
C LEU A 34 -26.20 -7.96 2.60
N ALA A 35 -26.14 -8.99 3.43
CA ALA A 35 -24.94 -9.78 3.66
C ALA A 35 -25.17 -11.24 3.26
N VAL A 36 -24.18 -11.86 2.63
CA VAL A 36 -24.23 -13.29 2.26
C VAL A 36 -22.96 -13.96 2.74
N GLU A 37 -23.08 -14.82 3.76
CA GLU A 37 -21.97 -15.68 4.20
C GLU A 37 -21.79 -16.80 3.17
N THR A 38 -20.62 -16.86 2.55
CA THR A 38 -20.39 -17.77 1.42
C THR A 38 -19.71 -19.07 1.84
N ILE A 39 -19.04 -19.09 3.01
CA ILE A 39 -18.32 -20.25 3.54
C ILE A 39 -18.95 -20.69 4.87
N ALA A 40 -19.36 -21.96 4.95
CA ALA A 40 -19.90 -22.55 6.18
C ALA A 40 -18.82 -22.94 7.21
N GLY A 41 -17.91 -22.00 7.53
CA GLY A 41 -16.86 -22.16 8.52
C GLY A 41 -17.09 -21.26 9.73
N LYS A 42 -17.01 -21.78 10.96
CA LYS A 42 -17.30 -20.98 12.17
C LYS A 42 -16.33 -19.79 12.34
N SER A 43 -15.07 -19.92 11.90
CA SER A 43 -14.09 -18.83 11.90
C SER A 43 -14.44 -17.71 10.91
N HIS A 44 -14.95 -18.08 9.73
CA HIS A 44 -15.43 -17.15 8.70
C HIS A 44 -16.61 -16.34 9.24
N TRP A 45 -17.61 -17.05 9.77
CA TRP A 45 -18.77 -16.43 10.39
C TRP A 45 -18.40 -15.53 11.58
N SER A 46 -17.43 -15.93 12.41
CA SER A 46 -16.99 -15.08 13.53
C SER A 46 -16.44 -13.73 13.07
N PHE A 47 -15.81 -13.67 11.90
CA PHE A 47 -15.32 -12.42 11.32
C PHE A 47 -16.48 -11.63 10.70
N MET A 48 -17.26 -12.25 9.80
CA MET A 48 -18.41 -11.62 9.12
C MET A 48 -19.42 -11.07 10.14
N SER A 49 -19.83 -11.88 11.12
CA SER A 49 -20.76 -11.45 12.17
C SER A 49 -20.24 -10.29 13.01
N SER A 50 -18.92 -10.13 13.15
CA SER A 50 -18.33 -8.99 13.87
C SER A 50 -18.32 -7.71 13.01
N VAL A 51 -18.12 -7.84 11.70
CA VAL A 51 -18.32 -6.75 10.73
C VAL A 51 -19.79 -6.31 10.75
N ILE A 52 -20.73 -7.24 10.58
CA ILE A 52 -22.17 -6.97 10.61
C ILE A 52 -22.57 -6.31 11.92
N ARG A 53 -22.10 -6.83 13.06
CA ARG A 53 -22.40 -6.25 14.36
C ARG A 53 -21.93 -4.80 14.48
N SER A 54 -20.75 -4.48 13.94
CA SER A 54 -20.25 -3.10 13.94
C SER A 54 -21.19 -2.15 13.18
N LEU A 55 -21.82 -2.65 12.10
CA LEU A 55 -22.77 -1.90 11.30
C LEU A 55 -24.15 -1.78 11.98
N THR A 56 -24.64 -2.85 12.61
CA THR A 56 -25.91 -2.80 13.36
C THR A 56 -25.78 -1.91 14.59
N ASP A 57 -24.63 -1.96 15.29
CA ASP A 57 -24.34 -1.10 16.45
C ASP A 57 -24.22 0.38 16.05
N ALA A 58 -23.92 0.67 14.77
CA ALA A 58 -23.95 2.01 14.18
C ALA A 58 -25.33 2.44 13.65
N GLY A 59 -26.36 1.59 13.80
CA GLY A 59 -27.75 1.89 13.42
C GLY A 59 -28.15 1.47 12.00
N HIS A 60 -27.32 0.71 11.28
CA HIS A 60 -27.69 0.16 9.96
C HIS A 60 -28.57 -1.09 10.08
N ASN A 61 -29.47 -1.26 9.11
CA ASN A 61 -30.33 -2.44 9.00
C ASN A 61 -29.62 -3.51 8.16
N VAL A 62 -29.39 -4.69 8.72
CA VAL A 62 -28.68 -5.78 8.02
C VAL A 62 -29.59 -6.99 7.86
N THR A 63 -29.76 -7.45 6.62
CA THR A 63 -30.32 -8.77 6.30
C THR A 63 -29.16 -9.69 5.92
N VAL A 64 -28.99 -10.82 6.59
CA VAL A 64 -27.88 -11.75 6.35
C VAL A 64 -28.35 -13.17 6.04
N PHE A 65 -27.78 -13.77 4.99
CA PHE A 65 -27.90 -15.20 4.72
C PHE A 65 -26.73 -15.92 5.40
N THR A 66 -27.02 -16.82 6.34
CA THR A 66 -25.98 -17.46 7.16
C THR A 66 -26.29 -18.93 7.51
N PRO A 67 -25.30 -19.83 7.47
CA PRO A 67 -25.45 -21.20 7.95
C PRO A 67 -25.33 -21.32 9.47
N PHE A 68 -25.12 -20.20 10.18
CA PHE A 68 -24.97 -20.14 11.63
C PHE A 68 -25.98 -19.15 12.24
N PRO A 69 -27.29 -19.45 12.18
CA PRO A 69 -28.31 -18.58 12.77
C PRO A 69 -28.14 -18.47 14.29
N ASP A 70 -28.22 -17.24 14.80
CA ASP A 70 -28.12 -16.89 16.22
C ASP A 70 -29.39 -16.17 16.75
N GLY A 71 -30.40 -15.97 15.88
CA GLY A 71 -31.67 -15.29 16.13
C GLY A 71 -31.73 -13.85 15.60
N ASN A 72 -32.93 -13.44 15.13
CA ASN A 72 -33.22 -12.05 14.76
C ASN A 72 -33.08 -11.11 15.97
N ARG A 73 -32.65 -9.87 15.72
CA ARG A 73 -32.58 -8.78 16.71
C ARG A 73 -32.85 -7.43 16.05
N GLU A 74 -32.89 -6.35 16.85
CA GLU A 74 -33.09 -5.00 16.31
C GLU A 74 -32.07 -4.69 15.21
N ASN A 75 -32.56 -4.15 14.09
CA ASN A 75 -31.79 -3.83 12.87
C ASN A 75 -31.01 -5.01 12.26
N TYR A 76 -31.36 -6.26 12.59
CA TYR A 76 -30.68 -7.46 12.11
C TYR A 76 -31.68 -8.60 11.84
N THR A 77 -31.77 -8.99 10.58
CA THR A 77 -32.57 -10.13 10.12
C THR A 77 -31.65 -11.21 9.57
N GLU A 78 -31.82 -12.46 9.98
CA GLU A 78 -31.11 -13.60 9.43
C GLU A 78 -32.02 -14.50 8.59
N VAL A 79 -31.46 -15.07 7.54
CA VAL A 79 -32.04 -16.12 6.70
C VAL A 79 -31.16 -17.35 6.89
N ASP A 80 -31.76 -18.42 7.41
CA ASP A 80 -31.06 -19.65 7.75
C ASP A 80 -30.74 -20.48 6.49
N THR A 81 -29.45 -20.58 6.17
CA THR A 81 -28.95 -21.40 5.07
C THR A 81 -28.29 -22.69 5.54
N SER A 82 -28.42 -23.07 6.82
CA SER A 82 -27.74 -24.25 7.39
C SER A 82 -28.15 -25.57 6.74
N ARG A 83 -29.27 -25.60 6.00
CA ARG A 83 -29.75 -26.76 5.24
C ARG A 83 -29.13 -26.84 3.84
N ASP A 84 -28.69 -25.70 3.31
CA ASP A 84 -28.06 -25.59 1.99
C ASP A 84 -26.56 -25.89 2.06
N PHE A 85 -25.94 -25.65 3.23
CA PHE A 85 -24.54 -25.90 3.49
C PHE A 85 -24.32 -27.10 4.44
N PRO A 86 -23.54 -28.13 4.06
CA PRO A 86 -23.09 -29.13 5.02
C PRO A 86 -22.08 -28.49 5.99
N ILE A 87 -22.52 -28.20 7.21
CA ILE A 87 -21.68 -27.66 8.27
C ILE A 87 -20.58 -28.67 8.62
N LYS A 88 -19.32 -28.34 8.33
CA LYS A 88 -18.15 -29.16 8.71
C LYS A 88 -17.66 -28.77 10.11
N LEU A 89 -18.36 -29.22 11.16
CA LEU A 89 -17.85 -29.20 12.53
C LEU A 89 -17.24 -30.56 12.90
N ASN A 90 -16.18 -30.58 13.71
CA ASN A 90 -15.53 -31.79 14.22
C ASN A 90 -14.94 -32.72 13.14
N LEU A 91 -14.26 -32.15 12.14
CA LEU A 91 -13.53 -32.93 11.14
C LEU A 91 -12.42 -33.75 11.82
N ASP A 92 -12.22 -34.98 11.33
CA ASP A 92 -11.11 -35.82 11.77
C ASP A 92 -9.76 -35.19 11.39
N VAL A 93 -8.78 -35.20 12.31
CA VAL A 93 -7.48 -34.55 12.11
C VAL A 93 -6.74 -35.14 10.91
N MET A 94 -6.71 -36.46 10.75
CA MET A 94 -5.99 -37.08 9.63
C MET A 94 -6.72 -36.86 8.31
N GLN A 95 -8.05 -36.86 8.32
CA GLN A 95 -8.85 -36.47 7.15
C GLN A 95 -8.56 -35.02 6.73
N ALA A 96 -8.45 -34.10 7.69
CA ALA A 96 -8.10 -32.71 7.40
C ALA A 96 -6.69 -32.56 6.82
N VAL A 97 -5.70 -33.24 7.40
CA VAL A 97 -4.32 -33.26 6.90
C VAL A 97 -4.26 -33.81 5.47
N GLN A 98 -4.97 -34.91 5.18
CA GLN A 98 -5.02 -35.49 3.84
C GLN A 98 -5.71 -34.58 2.82
N MET A 99 -6.79 -33.91 3.21
CA MET A 99 -7.58 -33.06 2.31
C MET A 99 -6.93 -31.69 2.07
N PHE A 100 -6.31 -31.10 3.08
CA PHE A 100 -5.90 -29.69 3.08
C PHE A 100 -4.42 -29.44 3.40
N GLY A 101 -3.67 -30.46 3.86
CA GLY A 101 -2.29 -30.31 4.33
C GLY A 101 -1.25 -30.12 3.23
N GLU A 102 -1.47 -30.71 2.04
CA GLU A 102 -0.56 -30.55 0.89
C GLU A 102 -1.01 -29.36 0.01
N PRO A 103 -0.19 -28.29 -0.13
CA PRO A 103 -0.60 -27.08 -0.82
C PRO A 103 -1.02 -27.26 -2.29
N PHE A 104 -0.35 -28.09 -3.08
CA PHE A 104 -0.69 -28.27 -4.50
C PHE A 104 -2.01 -29.03 -4.69
N SER A 105 -2.28 -30.03 -3.86
CA SER A 105 -3.54 -30.76 -3.78
C SER A 105 -4.68 -29.82 -3.41
N LEU A 106 -4.47 -28.98 -2.40
CA LEU A 106 -5.43 -27.94 -2.03
C LEU A 106 -5.72 -27.01 -3.21
N ILE A 107 -4.69 -26.45 -3.85
CA ILE A 107 -4.83 -25.57 -5.03
C ILE A 107 -5.64 -26.25 -6.14
N ASN A 108 -5.39 -27.54 -6.39
CA ASN A 108 -6.09 -28.29 -7.43
C ASN A 108 -7.58 -28.49 -7.13
N ASN A 109 -7.97 -28.48 -5.85
CA ASN A 109 -9.35 -28.66 -5.39
C ASN A 109 -10.10 -27.36 -5.12
N VAL A 110 -9.44 -26.19 -5.04
CA VAL A 110 -10.07 -24.88 -4.75
C VAL A 110 -11.25 -24.60 -5.69
N GLY A 111 -11.10 -24.83 -7.01
CA GLY A 111 -12.18 -24.58 -7.97
C GLY A 111 -13.43 -25.44 -7.72
N ALA A 112 -13.25 -26.72 -7.38
CA ALA A 112 -14.35 -27.62 -7.07
C ALA A 112 -15.04 -27.26 -5.74
N ILE A 113 -14.25 -26.88 -4.74
CA ILE A 113 -14.77 -26.39 -3.44
C ILE A 113 -15.57 -25.09 -3.64
N ALA A 114 -15.04 -24.15 -4.41
CA ALA A 114 -15.72 -22.90 -4.72
C ALA A 114 -17.05 -23.17 -5.42
N ARG A 115 -17.04 -24.04 -6.44
CA ARG A 115 -18.24 -24.44 -7.19
C ARG A 115 -19.33 -25.04 -6.29
N PHE A 116 -18.94 -25.90 -5.35
CA PHE A 116 -19.87 -26.48 -4.40
C PHE A 116 -20.61 -25.41 -3.58
N TYR A 117 -19.87 -24.45 -3.02
CA TYR A 117 -20.48 -23.33 -2.27
C TYR A 117 -21.30 -22.41 -3.17
N CYS A 118 -20.83 -22.16 -4.40
CA CYS A 118 -21.54 -21.35 -5.37
C CYS A 118 -22.90 -21.94 -5.78
N ASP A 119 -22.97 -23.25 -6.02
CA ASP A 119 -24.22 -23.93 -6.35
C ASP A 119 -25.19 -23.93 -5.15
N ALA A 120 -24.69 -24.06 -3.92
CA ALA A 120 -25.52 -23.95 -2.71
C ALA A 120 -26.12 -22.54 -2.55
N ILE A 121 -25.31 -21.49 -2.65
CA ILE A 121 -25.76 -20.09 -2.50
C ILE A 121 -26.76 -19.73 -3.59
N ASN A 122 -26.42 -19.99 -4.84
CA ASN A 122 -27.27 -19.61 -5.98
C ASN A 122 -28.50 -20.53 -6.14
N GLY A 123 -28.51 -21.69 -5.45
CA GLY A 123 -29.66 -22.59 -5.37
C GLY A 123 -30.67 -22.22 -4.28
N ASN A 124 -30.32 -21.31 -3.35
CA ASN A 124 -31.23 -20.90 -2.28
C ASN A 124 -32.40 -20.07 -2.85
N ARG A 125 -33.63 -20.50 -2.54
CA ARG A 125 -34.86 -19.91 -3.09
C ARG A 125 -35.11 -18.49 -2.59
N GLU A 126 -34.86 -18.22 -1.32
CA GLU A 126 -35.08 -16.90 -0.73
C GLU A 126 -34.12 -15.86 -1.34
N LEU A 127 -32.89 -16.28 -1.63
CA LEU A 127 -31.92 -15.44 -2.33
C LEU A 127 -32.32 -15.21 -3.80
N ALA A 128 -32.85 -16.23 -4.47
CA ALA A 128 -33.41 -16.09 -5.82
C ALA A 128 -34.59 -15.11 -5.84
N ASP A 129 -35.46 -15.12 -4.82
CA ASP A 129 -36.58 -14.18 -4.69
C ASP A 129 -36.10 -12.73 -4.48
N VAL A 130 -35.03 -12.53 -3.70
CA VAL A 130 -34.38 -11.21 -3.55
C VAL A 130 -33.92 -10.67 -4.90
N LEU A 131 -33.33 -11.51 -5.75
CA LEU A 131 -32.89 -11.12 -7.09
C LEU A 131 -34.06 -10.92 -8.08
N ALA A 132 -35.03 -11.82 -8.10
CA ALA A 132 -36.14 -11.84 -9.06
C ALA A 132 -37.13 -10.68 -8.86
N SER A 133 -37.32 -10.26 -7.61
CA SER A 133 -38.24 -9.19 -7.25
C SER A 133 -37.79 -7.77 -7.68
N GLY A 134 -36.61 -7.64 -8.30
CA GLY A 134 -36.12 -6.35 -8.78
C GLY A 134 -35.88 -5.33 -7.66
N ALA A 135 -35.49 -5.83 -6.48
CA ALA A 135 -35.38 -5.12 -5.20
C ALA A 135 -34.29 -4.02 -5.13
N ARG A 136 -34.05 -3.27 -6.21
CA ARG A 136 -33.07 -2.17 -6.26
C ARG A 136 -33.27 -1.16 -5.14
N ASP A 137 -34.52 -0.91 -4.77
CA ASP A 137 -34.86 0.04 -3.72
C ASP A 137 -34.89 -0.58 -2.31
N ARG A 138 -34.50 -1.85 -2.10
CA ARG A 138 -34.52 -2.49 -0.76
C ARG A 138 -33.19 -2.49 -0.03
N TYR A 139 -32.09 -2.49 -0.77
CA TYR A 139 -30.74 -2.56 -0.22
C TYR A 139 -29.89 -1.45 -0.85
N ASP A 140 -28.95 -0.93 -0.07
CA ASP A 140 -28.05 0.14 -0.46
C ASP A 140 -26.61 -0.39 -0.64
N LEU A 141 -26.32 -1.60 -0.14
CA LEU A 141 -24.98 -2.21 -0.13
C LEU A 141 -25.05 -3.74 -0.01
N LEU A 142 -24.14 -4.43 -0.70
CA LEU A 142 -23.91 -5.87 -0.58
C LEU A 142 -22.59 -6.18 0.16
N LEU A 143 -22.61 -7.08 1.15
CA LEU A 143 -21.44 -7.63 1.85
C LEU A 143 -21.30 -9.12 1.53
N ILE A 144 -20.14 -9.52 0.99
CA ILE A 144 -19.85 -10.94 0.70
C ILE A 144 -18.43 -11.33 1.04
N GLU A 145 -18.22 -12.63 1.25
CA GLU A 145 -16.89 -13.22 1.31
C GLU A 145 -16.52 -13.86 -0.06
N PRO A 146 -15.30 -13.61 -0.60
CA PRO A 146 -14.86 -14.24 -1.86
C PRO A 146 -14.46 -15.73 -1.71
N LEU A 147 -14.86 -16.57 -2.67
CA LEU A 147 -14.71 -18.03 -2.66
C LEU A 147 -13.54 -18.60 -3.49
N GLY A 148 -12.55 -17.80 -3.91
CA GLY A 148 -11.50 -18.26 -4.83
C GLY A 148 -11.96 -18.32 -6.31
N VAL A 149 -13.22 -18.69 -6.57
CA VAL A 149 -13.95 -18.40 -7.81
C VAL A 149 -15.19 -17.60 -7.42
N ASP A 150 -15.34 -16.40 -7.99
CA ASP A 150 -16.41 -15.50 -7.61
C ASP A 150 -17.70 -15.80 -8.36
N CYS A 151 -18.76 -16.08 -7.61
CA CYS A 151 -20.09 -16.42 -8.12
C CYS A 151 -21.20 -15.62 -7.44
N VAL A 152 -20.86 -14.74 -6.47
CA VAL A 152 -21.84 -13.98 -5.70
C VAL A 152 -21.79 -12.51 -6.08
N SER A 153 -20.66 -11.99 -6.59
CA SER A 153 -20.55 -10.58 -6.95
C SER A 153 -21.51 -10.14 -8.04
N HIS A 154 -21.99 -11.05 -8.91
CA HIS A 154 -23.00 -10.73 -9.92
C HIS A 154 -24.32 -10.21 -9.32
N MET A 155 -24.60 -10.52 -8.05
CA MET A 155 -25.77 -10.00 -7.34
C MET A 155 -25.72 -8.48 -7.18
N ALA A 156 -24.52 -7.91 -7.03
CA ALA A 156 -24.34 -6.46 -6.96
C ALA A 156 -24.78 -5.77 -8.25
N ASP A 157 -24.45 -6.36 -9.41
CA ASP A 157 -24.87 -5.87 -10.73
C ASP A 157 -26.38 -6.01 -10.92
N ALA A 158 -26.94 -7.19 -10.58
CA ALA A 158 -28.37 -7.45 -10.67
C ALA A 158 -29.20 -6.45 -9.83
N LEU A 159 -28.73 -6.14 -8.62
CA LEU A 159 -29.38 -5.21 -7.69
C LEU A 159 -29.01 -3.73 -7.95
N GLY A 160 -27.96 -3.46 -8.73
CA GLY A 160 -27.49 -2.10 -9.00
C GLY A 160 -26.88 -1.40 -7.77
N ILE A 161 -26.29 -2.15 -6.84
CA ILE A 161 -25.76 -1.65 -5.56
C ILE A 161 -24.24 -1.86 -5.44
N PRO A 162 -23.52 -0.99 -4.70
CA PRO A 162 -22.11 -1.22 -4.41
C PRO A 162 -21.90 -2.47 -3.53
N MET A 163 -20.67 -2.98 -3.55
CA MET A 163 -20.32 -4.22 -2.86
C MET A 163 -19.03 -4.06 -2.05
N ILE A 164 -18.98 -4.69 -0.88
CA ILE A 164 -17.80 -4.78 -0.02
C ILE A 164 -17.45 -6.25 0.21
N TYR A 165 -16.14 -6.54 0.17
CA TYR A 165 -15.62 -7.86 0.54
C TYR A 165 -15.23 -7.93 2.00
N THR A 166 -15.51 -9.07 2.63
CA THR A 166 -15.00 -9.45 3.94
C THR A 166 -14.10 -10.66 3.78
N ILE A 167 -12.80 -10.51 4.03
CA ILE A 167 -11.80 -11.58 3.92
C ILE A 167 -11.32 -11.95 5.34
N PRO A 168 -11.78 -13.08 5.91
CA PRO A 168 -11.48 -13.49 7.29
C PRO A 168 -10.06 -14.04 7.46
N SER A 169 -9.36 -14.29 6.35
CA SER A 169 -7.99 -14.78 6.28
C SER A 169 -7.01 -13.67 5.86
N PRO A 170 -5.70 -13.96 5.83
CA PRO A 170 -4.75 -13.14 5.06
C PRO A 170 -5.17 -13.01 3.59
N MET A 171 -4.58 -12.07 2.84
CA MET A 171 -4.96 -11.84 1.44
C MET A 171 -4.87 -13.12 0.58
N ILE A 172 -5.92 -13.40 -0.19
CA ILE A 172 -5.99 -14.53 -1.13
C ILE A 172 -5.15 -14.22 -2.38
N THR A 173 -3.83 -14.43 -2.28
CA THR A 173 -2.82 -13.96 -3.25
C THR A 173 -3.05 -14.40 -4.70
N PHE A 174 -3.67 -15.56 -4.93
CA PHE A 174 -3.88 -16.10 -6.28
C PHE A 174 -5.12 -15.54 -7.00
N ILE A 175 -6.02 -14.83 -6.29
CA ILE A 175 -7.14 -14.10 -6.91
C ILE A 175 -7.14 -12.60 -6.61
N GLU A 176 -6.18 -12.11 -5.83
CA GLU A 176 -6.03 -10.69 -5.46
C GLU A 176 -6.19 -9.73 -6.65
N ARG A 177 -5.56 -10.03 -7.79
CA ARG A 177 -5.63 -9.20 -9.00
C ARG A 177 -7.06 -9.00 -9.49
N GLN A 178 -7.93 -9.99 -9.32
CA GLN A 178 -9.30 -9.96 -9.83
C GLN A 178 -10.14 -8.87 -9.16
N PHE A 179 -9.83 -8.50 -7.91
CA PHE A 179 -10.61 -7.54 -7.14
C PHE A 179 -9.85 -6.27 -6.71
N THR A 180 -8.51 -6.29 -6.72
CA THR A 180 -7.68 -5.09 -6.46
C THR A 180 -7.06 -4.48 -7.72
N GLY A 181 -6.91 -5.27 -8.79
CA GLY A 181 -6.09 -4.92 -9.96
C GLY A 181 -4.58 -5.08 -9.73
N HIS A 182 -4.14 -5.44 -8.52
CA HIS A 182 -2.74 -5.63 -8.15
C HIS A 182 -2.36 -7.11 -8.06
N LEU A 183 -1.13 -7.43 -8.46
CA LEU A 183 -0.50 -8.72 -8.18
C LEU A 183 0.79 -8.46 -7.41
N SER A 184 0.81 -8.93 -6.16
CA SER A 184 1.97 -8.81 -5.28
C SER A 184 3.19 -9.54 -5.84
N ASN A 185 4.39 -8.99 -5.62
CA ASN A 185 5.62 -9.58 -6.11
C ASN A 185 5.98 -10.87 -5.31
N PRO A 186 5.99 -12.06 -5.94
CA PRO A 186 6.26 -13.33 -5.24
C PRO A 186 7.70 -13.47 -4.72
N SER A 187 8.61 -12.57 -5.07
CA SER A 187 9.96 -12.53 -4.46
C SER A 187 9.96 -12.01 -3.01
N SER A 188 8.90 -11.35 -2.56
CA SER A 188 8.84 -10.69 -1.25
C SER A 188 7.54 -10.92 -0.48
N VAL A 189 6.42 -11.20 -1.19
CA VAL A 189 5.13 -11.51 -0.57
C VAL A 189 4.89 -13.01 -0.64
N PRO A 190 4.69 -13.70 0.51
CA PRO A 190 4.40 -15.12 0.52
C PRO A 190 3.02 -15.42 -0.07
N HIS A 191 2.89 -16.57 -0.71
CA HIS A 191 1.63 -17.16 -1.13
C HIS A 191 0.78 -17.46 0.11
N MET A 192 -0.55 -17.41 -0.03
CA MET A 192 -1.48 -17.73 1.06
C MET A 192 -1.19 -19.09 1.73
N PHE A 193 -0.80 -20.09 0.94
CA PHE A 193 -0.48 -21.45 1.41
C PHE A 193 1.02 -21.69 1.69
N ALA A 194 1.83 -20.63 1.76
CA ALA A 194 3.24 -20.78 2.05
C ALA A 194 3.48 -21.27 3.49
N ASN A 195 4.59 -21.97 3.70
CA ASN A 195 5.06 -22.41 5.01
C ASN A 195 6.15 -21.49 5.59
N HIS A 196 6.14 -20.22 5.21
CA HIS A 196 7.12 -19.22 5.63
C HIS A 196 6.48 -17.82 5.64
N ALA A 197 6.96 -16.96 6.54
CA ALA A 197 6.48 -15.58 6.68
C ALA A 197 6.90 -14.66 5.52
N VAL A 198 8.12 -14.83 5.02
CA VAL A 198 8.67 -14.10 3.88
C VAL A 198 9.59 -15.04 3.08
N PRO A 199 9.63 -14.92 1.74
CA PRO A 199 10.49 -15.75 0.92
C PRO A 199 11.96 -15.25 0.94
N GLY A 200 12.64 -15.44 2.08
CA GLY A 200 14.00 -14.93 2.30
C GLY A 200 15.10 -15.72 1.59
N THR A 201 14.88 -17.02 1.32
CA THR A 201 15.85 -17.90 0.65
C THR A 201 15.52 -18.12 -0.82
N PHE A 202 16.51 -18.60 -1.61
CA PHE A 202 16.29 -18.97 -3.00
C PHE A 202 15.18 -20.04 -3.15
N VAL A 203 15.22 -21.08 -2.32
CA VAL A 203 14.23 -22.18 -2.37
C VAL A 203 12.83 -21.65 -2.05
N GLN A 204 12.69 -20.80 -1.03
CA GLN A 204 11.40 -20.19 -0.71
C GLN A 204 10.90 -19.28 -1.84
N ARG A 205 11.76 -18.44 -2.45
CA ARG A 205 11.36 -17.64 -3.63
C ARG A 205 10.93 -18.52 -4.81
N PHE A 206 11.66 -19.60 -5.08
CA PHE A 206 11.35 -20.55 -6.15
C PHE A 206 9.99 -21.23 -5.91
N THR A 207 9.79 -21.84 -4.74
CA THR A 207 8.54 -22.55 -4.43
C THR A 207 7.36 -21.58 -4.36
N ASN A 208 7.55 -20.39 -3.80
CA ASN A 208 6.53 -19.36 -3.73
C ASN A 208 6.08 -18.88 -5.12
N ALA A 209 7.04 -18.61 -6.02
CA ALA A 209 6.75 -18.23 -7.40
C ALA A 209 6.08 -19.37 -8.19
N ALA A 210 6.52 -20.62 -7.99
CA ALA A 210 5.92 -21.79 -8.61
C ALA A 210 4.48 -22.00 -8.15
N MET A 211 4.22 -21.89 -6.84
CA MET A 211 2.87 -22.01 -6.26
C MET A 211 1.93 -20.92 -6.78
N LEU A 212 2.38 -19.66 -6.82
CA LEU A 212 1.56 -18.57 -7.37
C LEU A 212 1.25 -18.79 -8.85
N THR A 213 2.25 -19.17 -9.64
CA THR A 213 2.08 -19.44 -11.08
C THR A 213 1.11 -20.59 -11.32
N HIS A 214 1.27 -21.70 -10.58
CA HIS A 214 0.37 -22.85 -10.65
C HIS A 214 -1.06 -22.46 -10.26
N SER A 215 -1.24 -21.72 -9.17
CA SER A 215 -2.56 -21.30 -8.69
C SER A 215 -3.26 -20.38 -9.68
N LEU A 216 -2.55 -19.43 -10.29
CA LEU A 216 -3.10 -18.56 -11.32
C LEU A 216 -3.51 -19.36 -12.56
N ALA A 217 -2.65 -20.27 -13.02
CA ALA A 217 -2.94 -21.14 -14.17
C ALA A 217 -4.14 -22.06 -13.89
N LYS A 218 -4.17 -22.71 -12.74
CA LYS A 218 -5.26 -23.62 -12.32
C LYS A 218 -6.58 -22.88 -12.16
N THR A 219 -6.60 -21.73 -11.50
CA THR A 219 -7.81 -20.92 -11.36
C THR A 219 -8.36 -20.50 -12.72
N LYS A 220 -7.48 -20.09 -13.65
CA LYS A 220 -7.90 -19.74 -15.01
C LYS A 220 -8.39 -20.94 -15.81
N TYR A 221 -7.72 -22.08 -15.69
CA TYR A 221 -8.15 -23.33 -16.29
C TYR A 221 -9.53 -23.75 -15.78
N ASP A 222 -9.75 -23.73 -14.46
CA ASP A 222 -11.04 -24.09 -13.85
C ASP A 222 -12.17 -23.17 -14.31
N GLN A 223 -11.95 -21.85 -14.31
CA GLN A 223 -12.91 -20.88 -14.85
C GLN A 223 -13.26 -21.17 -16.31
N LEU A 224 -12.27 -21.52 -17.11
CA LEU A 224 -12.46 -21.85 -18.53
C LEU A 224 -13.27 -23.14 -18.70
N VAL A 225 -12.88 -24.19 -18.00
CA VAL A 225 -13.54 -25.50 -18.05
C VAL A 225 -14.99 -25.36 -17.60
N MET A 226 -15.25 -24.78 -16.43
CA MET A 226 -16.61 -24.55 -15.92
C MET A 226 -17.47 -23.83 -16.96
N ARG A 227 -16.95 -22.76 -17.57
CA ARG A 227 -17.67 -21.99 -18.59
C ARG A 227 -17.97 -22.74 -19.88
N PHE A 228 -17.15 -23.72 -20.27
CA PHE A 228 -17.35 -24.47 -21.51
C PHE A 228 -18.03 -25.83 -21.34
N THR A 229 -17.94 -26.45 -20.16
CA THR A 229 -18.46 -27.81 -19.94
C THR A 229 -19.72 -27.86 -19.08
N ASP A 230 -19.90 -26.95 -18.13
CA ASP A 230 -21.05 -26.91 -17.20
C ASP A 230 -21.32 -25.46 -16.77
N ALA A 231 -21.67 -24.58 -17.70
CA ALA A 231 -21.87 -23.17 -17.39
C ALA A 231 -23.13 -22.96 -16.53
N ARG A 232 -23.00 -22.26 -15.40
CA ARG A 232 -24.12 -21.73 -14.60
C ARG A 232 -24.37 -20.27 -14.96
N PRO A 233 -25.56 -19.72 -14.63
CA PRO A 233 -25.86 -18.31 -14.88
C PRO A 233 -24.79 -17.35 -14.33
N TYR A 234 -24.29 -17.61 -13.12
CA TYR A 234 -23.26 -16.78 -12.49
C TYR A 234 -21.88 -16.89 -13.15
N ASP A 235 -21.56 -17.97 -13.89
CA ASP A 235 -20.28 -18.10 -14.62
C ASP A 235 -20.25 -17.22 -15.88
N LEU A 236 -21.44 -16.86 -16.38
CA LEU A 236 -21.63 -16.04 -17.57
C LEU A 236 -21.82 -14.55 -17.24
N ALA A 237 -22.14 -14.26 -15.98
CA ALA A 237 -22.33 -12.91 -15.48
C ALA A 237 -21.00 -12.15 -15.36
N PRO A 238 -21.00 -10.82 -15.52
CA PRO A 238 -19.82 -10.02 -15.28
C PRO A 238 -19.46 -10.04 -13.78
N THR A 239 -18.19 -10.27 -13.48
CA THR A 239 -17.67 -10.14 -12.11
C THR A 239 -17.65 -8.66 -11.70
N VAL A 240 -18.17 -8.34 -10.52
CA VAL A 240 -18.17 -6.96 -10.01
C VAL A 240 -16.99 -6.78 -9.06
N SER A 241 -16.12 -5.80 -9.30
CA SER A 241 -15.04 -5.50 -8.36
C SER A 241 -15.57 -4.75 -7.13
N PRO A 242 -15.17 -5.13 -5.90
CA PRO A 242 -15.64 -4.51 -4.68
C PRO A 242 -15.19 -3.04 -4.57
N SER A 243 -15.99 -2.25 -3.88
CA SER A 243 -15.69 -0.86 -3.53
C SER A 243 -14.67 -0.76 -2.41
N ILE A 244 -14.79 -1.60 -1.38
CA ILE A 244 -13.85 -1.75 -0.25
C ILE A 244 -13.70 -3.24 0.09
N ILE A 245 -12.55 -3.61 0.65
CA ILE A 245 -12.23 -4.95 1.14
C ILE A 245 -11.83 -4.82 2.61
N PHE A 246 -12.61 -5.39 3.51
CA PHE A 246 -12.24 -5.59 4.91
C PHE A 246 -11.45 -6.87 5.05
N GLN A 247 -10.15 -6.74 5.34
CA GLN A 247 -9.24 -7.87 5.48
C GLN A 247 -8.87 -8.09 6.95
N ASN A 248 -8.91 -9.34 7.40
CA ASN A 248 -8.52 -9.73 8.76
C ASN A 248 -6.98 -9.78 8.93
N SER A 249 -6.30 -8.69 8.59
CA SER A 249 -4.83 -8.55 8.65
C SER A 249 -4.43 -7.38 9.55
N HIS A 250 -3.21 -7.42 10.10
CA HIS A 250 -2.59 -6.33 10.86
C HIS A 250 -1.06 -6.37 10.70
N TYR A 251 -0.40 -5.21 10.64
CA TYR A 251 1.06 -5.10 10.48
C TYR A 251 1.90 -5.62 11.67
N ALA A 252 1.24 -6.10 12.73
CA ALA A 252 1.91 -6.72 13.87
C ALA A 252 2.12 -8.23 13.65
N THR A 253 1.35 -8.85 12.76
CA THR A 253 1.33 -10.29 12.51
C THR A 253 1.45 -10.62 11.02
N GLU A 254 1.76 -9.63 10.19
CA GLU A 254 2.01 -9.77 8.76
C GLU A 254 3.20 -8.91 8.35
N SER A 255 3.93 -9.38 7.35
CA SER A 255 4.97 -8.60 6.70
C SER A 255 4.35 -7.48 5.86
N SER A 256 4.99 -6.32 5.89
CA SER A 256 4.63 -5.17 5.07
C SER A 256 4.62 -5.52 3.58
N ARG A 257 3.54 -5.14 2.90
CA ARG A 257 3.28 -5.41 1.48
C ARG A 257 2.54 -4.21 0.84
N PRO A 258 2.63 -4.04 -0.49
CA PRO A 258 1.81 -3.07 -1.19
C PRO A 258 0.32 -3.44 -1.09
N LEU A 259 -0.53 -2.44 -0.82
CA LEU A 259 -1.98 -2.56 -0.73
C LEU A 259 -2.62 -1.43 -1.55
N THR A 260 -3.69 -1.73 -2.27
CA THR A 260 -4.49 -0.70 -2.91
C THR A 260 -5.33 0.06 -1.88
N PRO A 261 -5.74 1.32 -2.15
CA PRO A 261 -6.46 2.16 -1.18
C PRO A 261 -7.80 1.60 -0.71
N ASN A 262 -8.41 0.72 -1.51
CA ASN A 262 -9.66 0.07 -1.18
C ASN A 262 -9.52 -1.16 -0.26
N VAL A 263 -8.30 -1.51 0.19
CA VAL A 263 -8.07 -2.60 1.16
C VAL A 263 -7.89 -2.00 2.55
N VAL A 264 -8.76 -2.38 3.48
CA VAL A 264 -8.78 -1.88 4.86
C VAL A 264 -8.51 -3.04 5.82
N TYR A 265 -7.44 -2.92 6.59
CA TYR A 265 -7.06 -3.89 7.60
C TYR A 265 -7.92 -3.72 8.86
N VAL A 266 -8.70 -4.75 9.19
CA VAL A 266 -9.59 -4.80 10.36
C VAL A 266 -9.26 -6.00 11.26
N GLY A 267 -7.98 -6.41 11.26
CA GLY A 267 -7.48 -7.49 12.10
C GLY A 267 -7.86 -7.31 13.58
N GLY A 268 -8.50 -8.34 14.15
CA GLY A 268 -9.01 -8.34 15.52
C GLY A 268 -10.43 -7.80 15.69
N ILE A 269 -11.21 -7.61 14.62
CA ILE A 269 -12.61 -7.17 14.71
C ILE A 269 -13.48 -8.06 15.61
N HIS A 270 -13.15 -9.35 15.72
CA HIS A 270 -13.87 -10.33 16.57
C HIS A 270 -13.54 -10.22 18.05
N LEU A 271 -12.51 -9.46 18.42
CA LEU A 271 -12.08 -9.31 19.81
C LEU A 271 -13.12 -8.49 20.59
N LYS A 272 -13.84 -9.16 21.48
CA LYS A 272 -14.85 -8.54 22.36
C LYS A 272 -14.25 -8.16 23.72
N PRO A 273 -14.86 -7.24 24.48
CA PRO A 273 -14.53 -7.08 25.89
C PRO A 273 -14.62 -8.42 26.62
N ALA A 274 -13.60 -8.73 27.43
CA ALA A 274 -13.50 -10.00 28.13
C ALA A 274 -14.67 -10.19 29.10
N LYS A 275 -15.30 -11.37 29.06
CA LYS A 275 -16.31 -11.79 30.05
C LYS A 275 -15.66 -12.43 31.29
N THR A 276 -16.47 -12.83 32.25
CA THR A 276 -16.01 -13.57 33.44
C THR A 276 -15.62 -15.00 33.08
N ILE A 277 -14.47 -15.47 33.56
CA ILE A 277 -14.06 -16.87 33.47
C ILE A 277 -14.95 -17.70 34.43
N PRO A 278 -15.55 -18.83 33.97
CA PRO A 278 -16.29 -19.74 34.85
C PRO A 278 -15.46 -20.16 36.06
N LYS A 279 -16.11 -20.24 37.23
CA LYS A 279 -15.45 -20.42 38.52
C LYS A 279 -14.54 -21.66 38.57
N ASP A 280 -14.99 -22.79 38.04
CA ASP A 280 -14.21 -24.03 38.00
C ASP A 280 -12.90 -23.90 37.21
N ILE A 281 -12.94 -23.15 36.10
CA ILE A 281 -11.76 -22.86 35.27
C ILE A 281 -10.87 -21.85 36.00
N LEU A 282 -11.45 -20.81 36.60
CA LEU A 282 -10.72 -19.78 37.33
C LEU A 282 -9.97 -20.36 38.53
N ASP A 283 -10.65 -21.16 39.36
CA ASP A 283 -10.06 -21.82 40.53
C ASP A 283 -8.90 -22.73 40.09
N PHE A 284 -9.06 -23.45 38.98
CA PHE A 284 -7.98 -24.26 38.41
C PHE A 284 -6.77 -23.43 37.98
N ILE A 285 -6.99 -22.28 37.34
CA ILE A 285 -5.93 -21.34 36.94
C ILE A 285 -5.24 -20.74 38.17
N GLU A 286 -6.01 -20.32 39.16
CA GLU A 286 -5.49 -19.65 40.36
C GLU A 286 -4.69 -20.59 41.26
N ASP A 287 -5.07 -21.86 41.34
CA ASP A 287 -4.32 -22.88 42.07
C ASP A 287 -3.02 -23.31 41.36
N SER A 288 -2.62 -22.68 40.25
CA SER A 288 -1.34 -22.96 39.59
C SER A 288 -0.21 -22.01 40.02
N PRO A 289 0.79 -22.47 40.79
CA PRO A 289 1.92 -21.62 41.20
C PRO A 289 2.88 -21.30 40.05
N HIS A 290 2.97 -22.17 39.04
CA HIS A 290 3.89 -22.02 37.90
C HIS A 290 3.24 -21.38 36.66
N GLY A 291 1.97 -20.97 36.78
CA GLY A 291 1.17 -20.46 35.67
C GLY A 291 0.55 -21.57 34.82
N VAL A 292 -0.16 -21.18 33.77
CA VAL A 292 -0.96 -22.10 32.96
C VAL A 292 -0.64 -22.05 31.47
N ILE A 293 -0.91 -23.17 30.81
CA ILE A 293 -0.84 -23.35 29.35
C ILE A 293 -2.25 -23.58 28.83
N LEU A 294 -2.63 -22.87 27.78
CA LEU A 294 -3.86 -23.14 27.03
C LEU A 294 -3.52 -23.90 25.74
N PHE A 295 -4.19 -25.01 25.46
CA PHE A 295 -3.98 -25.82 24.27
C PHE A 295 -5.28 -26.06 23.51
N THR A 296 -5.31 -25.65 22.23
CA THR A 296 -6.40 -25.89 21.29
C THR A 296 -5.91 -25.99 19.84
N LEU A 297 -6.51 -26.90 19.06
CA LEU A 297 -6.31 -26.99 17.60
C LEU A 297 -7.46 -26.36 16.79
N GLY A 298 -8.20 -25.43 17.40
CA GLY A 298 -9.26 -24.66 16.75
C GLY A 298 -10.67 -25.25 16.91
N SER A 299 -11.64 -24.64 16.22
CA SER A 299 -13.06 -24.98 16.30
C SER A 299 -13.49 -26.12 15.39
N THR A 300 -12.74 -26.35 14.31
CA THR A 300 -13.13 -27.29 13.24
C THR A 300 -12.58 -28.70 13.49
N MET A 301 -11.48 -28.81 14.24
CA MET A 301 -10.77 -30.07 14.45
C MET A 301 -11.27 -30.82 15.69
N LYS A 302 -11.49 -32.13 15.52
CA LYS A 302 -11.75 -33.06 16.62
C LYS A 302 -10.43 -33.56 17.20
N VAL A 303 -9.93 -32.91 18.23
CA VAL A 303 -8.63 -33.21 18.86
C VAL A 303 -8.59 -34.62 19.44
N SER A 304 -9.74 -35.15 19.86
CA SER A 304 -9.86 -36.53 20.31
C SER A 304 -9.63 -37.59 19.22
N SER A 305 -9.45 -37.19 17.95
CA SER A 305 -9.17 -38.09 16.83
C SER A 305 -7.70 -38.08 16.41
N LEU A 306 -6.83 -37.45 17.21
CA LEU A 306 -5.38 -37.51 17.00
C LEU A 306 -4.88 -38.96 16.99
N PRO A 307 -3.90 -39.31 16.13
CA PRO A 307 -3.23 -40.60 16.19
C PRO A 307 -2.66 -40.89 17.57
N GLU A 308 -2.80 -42.13 18.05
CA GLU A 308 -2.43 -42.53 19.41
C GLU A 308 -0.98 -42.17 19.78
N HIS A 309 -0.04 -42.32 18.85
CA HIS A 309 1.36 -41.95 19.09
C HIS A 309 1.57 -40.45 19.29
N ILE A 310 0.80 -39.59 18.60
CA ILE A 310 0.85 -38.12 18.76
C ILE A 310 0.18 -37.72 20.06
N GLU A 311 -1.01 -38.27 20.35
CA GLU A 311 -1.73 -38.01 21.58
C GLU A 311 -0.91 -38.43 22.82
N LYS A 312 -0.24 -39.59 22.75
CA LYS A 312 0.67 -40.07 23.79
C LYS A 312 1.85 -39.12 23.98
N ALA A 313 2.52 -38.69 22.91
CA ALA A 313 3.62 -37.74 23.00
C ALA A 313 3.20 -36.40 23.64
N LEU A 314 2.01 -35.89 23.29
CA LEU A 314 1.43 -34.68 23.89
C LEU A 314 1.15 -34.89 25.39
N LYS A 315 0.50 -36.00 25.77
CA LYS A 315 0.20 -36.32 27.19
C LYS A 315 1.47 -36.41 28.02
N GLU A 316 2.48 -37.15 27.56
CA GLU A 316 3.72 -37.34 28.29
C GLU A 316 4.50 -36.03 28.47
N ALA A 317 4.61 -35.22 27.42
CA ALA A 317 5.30 -33.95 27.52
C ALA A 317 4.53 -32.92 28.38
N LEU A 318 3.19 -32.87 28.28
CA LEU A 318 2.37 -31.98 29.10
C LEU A 318 2.25 -32.47 30.56
N ALA A 319 2.45 -33.75 30.85
CA ALA A 319 2.53 -34.26 32.21
C ALA A 319 3.81 -33.81 32.94
N ASP A 320 4.91 -33.62 32.19
CA ASP A 320 6.22 -33.28 32.72
C ASP A 320 6.40 -31.79 33.00
N VAL A 321 5.50 -30.92 32.50
CA VAL A 321 5.59 -29.48 32.75
C VAL A 321 4.99 -29.11 34.11
N PRO A 322 5.60 -28.18 34.86
CA PRO A 322 5.10 -27.77 36.18
C PRO A 322 3.82 -26.91 36.10
N GLN A 323 3.48 -26.40 34.91
CA GLN A 323 2.26 -25.64 34.67
C GLN A 323 1.02 -26.52 34.70
N LYS A 324 -0.12 -25.92 35.07
CA LYS A 324 -1.42 -26.52 34.78
C LYS A 324 -1.80 -26.29 33.32
N VAL A 325 -2.50 -27.24 32.71
CA VAL A 325 -2.82 -27.23 31.29
C VAL A 325 -4.33 -27.30 31.09
N LEU A 326 -4.85 -26.33 30.33
CA LEU A 326 -6.23 -26.29 29.85
C LEU A 326 -6.23 -26.81 28.42
N TRP A 327 -6.77 -28.00 28.18
CA TRP A 327 -6.72 -28.68 26.89
C TRP A 327 -8.13 -28.88 26.32
N LYS A 328 -8.45 -28.17 25.22
CA LYS A 328 -9.69 -28.44 24.46
C LYS A 328 -9.67 -29.88 23.94
N TYR A 329 -10.61 -30.70 24.39
CA TYR A 329 -10.69 -32.12 24.05
C TYR A 329 -12.15 -32.59 24.03
N GLU A 330 -12.52 -33.31 22.97
CA GLU A 330 -13.86 -33.85 22.79
C GLU A 330 -14.01 -35.23 23.48
N GLY A 331 -14.81 -35.31 24.54
CA GLY A 331 -15.07 -36.57 25.27
C GLY A 331 -14.15 -36.79 26.47
N GLU A 332 -14.08 -38.04 26.95
CA GLU A 332 -13.23 -38.42 28.07
C GLU A 332 -11.82 -38.83 27.59
N MET A 333 -10.79 -38.24 28.21
CA MET A 333 -9.41 -38.53 27.90
C MET A 333 -8.91 -39.70 28.74
N LYS A 334 -8.55 -40.80 28.07
CA LYS A 334 -7.89 -41.94 28.71
C LYS A 334 -6.50 -41.55 29.23
N ASP A 335 -6.15 -42.00 30.44
CA ASP A 335 -4.85 -41.73 31.10
C ASP A 335 -4.51 -40.23 31.19
N LYS A 336 -5.52 -39.40 31.50
CA LYS A 336 -5.38 -37.94 31.59
C LYS A 336 -4.34 -37.53 32.66
N PRO A 337 -3.34 -36.71 32.31
CA PRO A 337 -2.37 -36.20 33.30
C PRO A 337 -3.02 -35.39 34.42
N LYS A 338 -2.46 -35.46 35.63
CA LYS A 338 -3.03 -34.83 36.83
C LYS A 338 -3.10 -33.30 36.76
N ASN A 339 -2.17 -32.68 36.04
CA ASN A 339 -2.10 -31.24 35.83
C ASN A 339 -2.97 -30.75 34.64
N VAL A 340 -3.76 -31.62 34.01
CA VAL A 340 -4.57 -31.31 32.81
C VAL A 340 -6.07 -31.25 33.14
N MET A 341 -6.70 -30.13 32.75
CA MET A 341 -8.15 -29.98 32.66
C MET A 341 -8.59 -30.08 31.19
N THR A 342 -9.60 -30.90 30.94
CA THR A 342 -10.22 -31.05 29.61
C THR A 342 -11.64 -30.48 29.61
N LYS A 343 -12.00 -29.78 28.53
CA LYS A 343 -13.37 -29.36 28.22
C LYS A 343 -13.55 -29.35 26.70
N THR A 344 -14.80 -29.46 26.24
CA THR A 344 -15.15 -29.32 24.81
C THR A 344 -14.99 -27.89 24.30
N TRP A 345 -15.11 -26.91 25.21
CA TRP A 345 -14.89 -25.50 24.90
C TRP A 345 -14.35 -24.74 26.11
N PHE A 346 -13.48 -23.77 25.85
CA PHE A 346 -12.93 -22.85 26.84
C PHE A 346 -13.21 -21.40 26.40
N PRO A 347 -13.41 -20.46 27.34
CA PRO A 347 -13.42 -19.03 27.04
C PRO A 347 -11.98 -18.55 26.73
N GLN A 348 -11.51 -18.89 25.52
CA GLN A 348 -10.11 -18.78 25.11
C GLN A 348 -9.55 -17.37 25.32
N ARG A 349 -10.26 -16.34 24.87
CA ARG A 349 -9.83 -14.94 25.00
C ARG A 349 -9.68 -14.51 26.46
N GLU A 350 -10.69 -14.79 27.29
CA GLU A 350 -10.68 -14.46 28.71
C GLU A 350 -9.52 -15.15 29.43
N ILE A 351 -9.27 -16.42 29.12
CA ILE A 351 -8.14 -17.18 29.66
C ILE A 351 -6.84 -16.52 29.21
N LEU A 352 -6.63 -16.27 27.92
CA LEU A 352 -5.38 -15.68 27.41
C LEU A 352 -5.06 -14.32 28.05
N LEU A 353 -6.07 -13.52 28.40
CA LEU A 353 -5.89 -12.25 29.09
C LEU A 353 -5.53 -12.40 30.58
N HIS A 354 -5.66 -13.61 31.14
CA HIS A 354 -5.36 -13.88 32.54
C HIS A 354 -3.84 -13.81 32.83
N PRO A 355 -3.38 -13.11 33.89
CA PRO A 355 -1.96 -12.91 34.18
C PRO A 355 -1.13 -14.20 34.38
N LYS A 356 -1.79 -15.29 34.77
CA LYS A 356 -1.14 -16.61 34.97
C LYS A 356 -0.89 -17.38 33.67
N VAL A 357 -1.46 -16.99 32.52
CA VAL A 357 -1.15 -17.68 31.26
C VAL A 357 0.27 -17.39 30.84
N LYS A 358 1.04 -18.45 30.56
CA LYS A 358 2.44 -18.37 30.12
C LYS A 358 2.63 -18.74 28.66
N LEU A 359 1.78 -19.61 28.14
CA LEU A 359 1.93 -20.16 26.79
C LEU A 359 0.58 -20.50 26.19
N PHE A 360 0.44 -20.22 24.90
CA PHE A 360 -0.66 -20.69 24.07
C PHE A 360 -0.15 -21.72 23.05
N ILE A 361 -0.62 -22.96 23.15
CA ILE A 361 -0.39 -23.99 22.13
C ILE A 361 -1.56 -23.93 21.16
N SER A 362 -1.27 -23.62 19.90
CA SER A 362 -2.30 -23.28 18.91
C SER A 362 -1.99 -23.82 17.52
N HIS A 363 -3.02 -24.22 16.80
CA HIS A 363 -2.91 -24.51 15.37
C HIS A 363 -2.61 -23.29 14.48
N GLY A 364 -2.73 -22.05 14.97
CA GLY A 364 -2.38 -20.86 14.18
C GLY A 364 -3.48 -20.30 13.26
N GLY A 365 -4.75 -20.64 13.48
CA GLY A 365 -5.87 -19.94 12.85
C GLY A 365 -5.89 -18.45 13.24
N MET A 366 -6.15 -17.56 12.29
CA MET A 366 -5.98 -16.11 12.45
C MET A 366 -6.71 -15.50 13.66
N SER A 367 -7.93 -15.93 13.96
CA SER A 367 -8.67 -15.41 15.12
C SER A 367 -7.97 -15.71 16.44
N GLY A 368 -7.43 -16.92 16.59
CA GLY A 368 -6.66 -17.32 17.78
C GLY A 368 -5.28 -16.64 17.83
N VAL A 369 -4.66 -16.41 16.67
CA VAL A 369 -3.43 -15.61 16.57
C VAL A 369 -3.65 -14.20 17.11
N TYR A 370 -4.74 -13.53 16.73
CA TYR A 370 -5.03 -12.19 17.25
C TYR A 370 -5.39 -12.17 18.72
N GLU A 371 -6.06 -13.20 19.25
CA GLU A 371 -6.31 -13.28 20.69
C GLU A 371 -5.00 -13.42 21.48
N ALA A 372 -4.05 -14.21 20.98
CA ALA A 372 -2.73 -14.38 21.60
C ALA A 372 -1.88 -13.10 21.51
N VAL A 373 -1.89 -12.42 20.36
CA VAL A 373 -1.18 -11.17 20.14
C VAL A 373 -1.79 -10.04 20.97
N ASP A 374 -3.11 -9.94 21.03
CA ASP A 374 -3.81 -8.96 21.87
C ASP A 374 -3.49 -9.17 23.36
N ALA A 375 -3.44 -10.42 23.82
CA ALA A 375 -3.03 -10.75 25.19
C ALA A 375 -1.52 -10.59 25.44
N GLY A 376 -0.71 -10.62 24.37
CA GLY A 376 0.75 -10.63 24.46
C GLY A 376 1.26 -11.91 25.12
N VAL A 377 0.77 -13.05 24.66
CA VAL A 377 1.14 -14.40 25.13
C VAL A 377 1.96 -15.11 24.04
N PRO A 378 3.12 -15.71 24.37
CA PRO A 378 3.91 -16.53 23.44
C PRO A 378 3.12 -17.71 22.87
N VAL A 379 3.47 -18.14 21.65
CA VAL A 379 2.75 -19.21 20.94
C VAL A 379 3.66 -20.38 20.60
N LEU A 380 3.23 -21.60 20.94
CA LEU A 380 3.74 -22.82 20.32
C LEU A 380 2.77 -23.20 19.21
N GLY A 381 3.18 -22.95 17.96
CA GLY A 381 2.37 -23.19 16.78
C GLY A 381 2.49 -24.63 16.31
N ILE A 382 1.35 -25.31 16.16
CA ILE A 382 1.25 -26.66 15.59
C ILE A 382 0.30 -26.60 14.38
N PRO A 383 0.72 -25.98 13.26
CA PRO A 383 -0.15 -25.77 12.11
C PRO A 383 -0.56 -27.09 11.47
N VAL A 384 -1.79 -27.13 10.96
CA VAL A 384 -2.37 -28.33 10.33
C VAL A 384 -2.53 -28.13 8.82
N PHE A 385 -3.11 -27.01 8.37
CA PHE A 385 -3.39 -26.79 6.94
C PHE A 385 -3.65 -25.31 6.56
N TYR A 386 -3.81 -25.04 5.25
CA TYR A 386 -4.22 -23.76 4.65
C TYR A 386 -3.29 -22.58 5.01
N ASP A 387 -3.78 -21.56 5.71
CA ASP A 387 -3.05 -20.33 6.07
C ASP A 387 -2.25 -20.48 7.37
N GLN A 388 -2.55 -21.50 8.17
CA GLN A 388 -1.98 -21.72 9.50
C GLN A 388 -0.44 -21.74 9.53
N PRO A 389 0.26 -22.48 8.63
CA PRO A 389 1.72 -22.47 8.63
C PRO A 389 2.29 -21.06 8.47
N ARG A 390 1.79 -20.31 7.50
CA ARG A 390 2.18 -18.91 7.26
C ARG A 390 1.96 -18.03 8.49
N ASN A 391 0.80 -18.16 9.13
CA ASN A 391 0.44 -17.32 10.28
C ASN A 391 1.38 -17.54 11.48
N ILE A 392 1.70 -18.80 11.79
CA ILE A 392 2.66 -19.13 12.84
C ILE A 392 4.05 -18.61 12.49
N GLU A 393 4.50 -18.77 11.25
CA GLU A 393 5.82 -18.28 10.83
C GLU A 393 5.95 -16.76 10.96
N HIS A 394 4.87 -15.98 10.82
CA HIS A 394 4.90 -14.54 11.12
C HIS A 394 5.10 -14.26 12.61
N LEU A 395 4.54 -15.08 13.50
CA LEU A 395 4.81 -14.97 14.95
C LEU A 395 6.24 -15.40 15.31
N VAL A 396 6.80 -16.38 14.58
CA VAL A 396 8.21 -16.78 14.68
C VAL A 396 9.11 -15.63 14.24
N LEU A 397 8.80 -14.99 13.11
CA LEU A 397 9.53 -13.81 12.62
C LEU A 397 9.45 -12.63 13.61
N ALA A 398 8.33 -12.47 14.30
CA ALA A 398 8.17 -11.49 15.39
C ALA A 398 8.91 -11.88 16.68
N GLY A 399 9.49 -13.09 16.75
CA GLY A 399 10.24 -13.59 17.88
C GLY A 399 9.38 -13.99 19.08
N MET A 400 8.08 -14.24 18.88
CA MET A 400 7.14 -14.60 19.95
C MET A 400 6.59 -16.03 19.86
N ALA A 401 7.06 -16.82 18.89
CA ALA A 401 6.59 -18.18 18.70
C ALA A 401 7.69 -19.18 18.29
N ILE A 402 7.38 -20.46 18.45
CA ILE A 402 8.06 -21.59 17.83
C ILE A 402 7.04 -22.35 16.98
N SER A 403 7.41 -22.72 15.76
CA SER A 403 6.61 -23.54 14.86
C SER A 403 7.04 -25.01 14.96
N MET A 404 6.08 -25.93 15.00
CA MET A 404 6.34 -27.36 15.11
C MET A 404 5.38 -28.15 14.21
N ASP A 405 5.92 -29.13 13.49
CA ASP A 405 5.11 -30.03 12.67
C ASP A 405 4.40 -31.09 13.52
N LEU A 406 3.07 -31.19 13.34
CA LEU A 406 2.21 -32.12 14.06
C LEU A 406 2.66 -33.57 13.87
N LEU A 407 3.00 -33.97 12.64
CA LEU A 407 3.28 -35.36 12.29
C LEU A 407 4.65 -35.85 12.78
N SER A 408 5.59 -34.94 13.05
CA SER A 408 6.92 -35.25 13.57
C SER A 408 7.12 -34.84 15.04
N THR A 409 6.00 -34.61 15.76
CA THR A 409 6.00 -34.27 17.18
C THR A 409 6.42 -35.47 18.03
N SER A 410 7.41 -35.26 18.92
CA SER A 410 7.83 -36.22 19.94
C SER A 410 7.77 -35.56 21.32
N LYS A 411 7.82 -36.37 22.38
CA LYS A 411 7.87 -35.89 23.77
C LYS A 411 9.01 -34.88 23.96
N GLU A 412 10.22 -35.24 23.51
CA GLU A 412 11.43 -34.44 23.71
C GLU A 412 11.34 -33.10 22.97
N LYS A 413 10.87 -33.11 21.72
CA LYS A 413 10.70 -31.88 20.94
C LYS A 413 9.68 -30.94 21.60
N LEU A 414 8.55 -31.49 22.05
CA LEU A 414 7.50 -30.69 22.68
C LEU A 414 7.99 -30.09 24.01
N SER A 415 8.57 -30.91 24.90
CA SER A 415 9.07 -30.44 26.20
C SER A 415 10.16 -29.38 26.04
N ASN A 416 11.08 -29.55 25.08
CA ASN A 416 12.12 -28.56 24.80
C ASN A 416 11.53 -27.23 24.27
N ALA A 417 10.55 -27.30 23.37
CA ALA A 417 9.90 -26.11 22.83
C ALA A 417 9.09 -25.35 23.90
N ILE A 418 8.32 -26.06 24.74
CA ILE A 418 7.57 -25.48 25.86
C ILE A 418 8.54 -24.84 26.87
N SER A 419 9.58 -25.56 27.27
CA SER A 419 10.59 -25.05 28.21
C SER A 419 11.25 -23.78 27.67
N LYS A 420 11.63 -23.77 26.39
CA LYS A 420 12.23 -22.59 25.75
C LYS A 420 11.28 -21.40 25.75
N LEU A 421 10.02 -21.57 25.33
CA LEU A 421 9.04 -20.49 25.26
C LEU A 421 8.68 -19.89 26.62
N ILE A 422 8.71 -20.69 27.68
CA ILE A 422 8.36 -20.24 29.04
C ILE A 422 9.58 -19.61 29.75
N ASN A 423 10.78 -20.17 29.58
CA ASN A 423 11.96 -19.78 30.35
C ASN A 423 12.82 -18.69 29.66
N ASP A 424 12.76 -18.55 28.33
CA ASP A 424 13.45 -17.47 27.62
C ASP A 424 12.53 -16.24 27.55
N GLU A 425 12.83 -15.24 28.38
CA GLU A 425 12.05 -14.00 28.51
C GLU A 425 11.90 -13.23 27.18
N SER A 426 12.76 -13.46 26.20
CA SER A 426 12.68 -12.78 24.90
C SER A 426 11.35 -13.06 24.20
N TYR A 427 10.78 -14.28 24.31
CA TYR A 427 9.49 -14.61 23.71
C TYR A 427 8.34 -13.83 24.36
N ALA A 428 8.30 -13.77 25.69
CA ALA A 428 7.29 -13.01 26.43
C ALA A 428 7.40 -11.51 26.14
N LYS A 429 8.64 -10.97 26.11
CA LYS A 429 8.90 -9.58 25.75
C LYS A 429 8.44 -9.25 24.33
N ASN A 430 8.77 -10.10 23.37
CA ASN A 430 8.36 -9.93 21.97
C ASN A 430 6.84 -10.06 21.80
N ALA A 431 6.19 -10.97 22.52
CA ALA A 431 4.73 -11.07 22.56
C ALA A 431 4.09 -9.77 23.07
N LYS A 432 4.66 -9.14 24.10
CA LYS A 432 4.19 -7.83 24.59
C LYS A 432 4.45 -6.70 23.59
N ILE A 433 5.60 -6.69 22.91
CA ILE A 433 5.87 -5.74 21.82
C ILE A 433 4.84 -5.89 20.69
N ALA A 434 4.54 -7.13 20.28
CA ALA A 434 3.51 -7.41 19.28
C ALA A 434 2.12 -6.92 19.74
N SER A 435 1.76 -7.13 21.01
CA SER A 435 0.52 -6.63 21.61
C SER A 435 0.42 -5.10 21.57
N ILE A 436 1.49 -4.40 21.96
CA ILE A 436 1.53 -2.93 21.93
C ILE A 436 1.36 -2.42 20.49
N ARG A 437 2.11 -2.98 19.54
CA ARG A 437 1.98 -2.64 18.11
C ARG A 437 0.59 -2.94 17.54
N PHE A 438 -0.01 -4.06 17.97
CA PHE A 438 -1.35 -4.44 17.55
C PHE A 438 -2.39 -3.44 18.05
N LYS A 439 -2.24 -2.90 19.26
CA LYS A 439 -3.18 -1.94 19.85
C LYS A 439 -2.96 -0.50 19.40
N ASP A 440 -1.74 -0.13 18.98
CA ASP A 440 -1.38 1.21 18.52
C ASP A 440 -1.85 1.44 17.08
N ARG A 441 -3.10 1.90 16.94
CA ARG A 441 -3.76 2.24 15.67
C ARG A 441 -4.67 3.46 15.86
N PRO A 442 -4.88 4.31 14.84
CA PRO A 442 -5.65 5.55 14.98
C PRO A 442 -7.16 5.33 15.12
N MET A 443 -7.68 4.22 14.59
CA MET A 443 -9.09 3.82 14.66
C MET A 443 -9.20 2.35 15.08
N THR A 444 -10.22 2.02 15.86
CA THR A 444 -10.54 0.61 16.15
C THR A 444 -11.01 -0.09 14.87
N PRO A 445 -10.88 -1.43 14.77
CA PRO A 445 -11.47 -2.18 13.67
C PRO A 445 -12.94 -1.85 13.41
N GLN A 446 -13.74 -1.70 14.47
CA GLN A 446 -15.16 -1.39 14.40
C GLN A 446 -15.41 -0.01 13.78
N GLN A 447 -14.67 1.01 14.23
CA GLN A 447 -14.74 2.36 13.65
C GLN A 447 -14.35 2.36 12.17
N SER A 448 -13.30 1.61 11.80
CA SER A 448 -12.87 1.48 10.40
C SER A 448 -13.94 0.83 9.53
N VAL A 449 -14.59 -0.23 10.01
CA VAL A 449 -15.70 -0.88 9.29
C VAL A 449 -16.82 0.14 9.02
N VAL A 450 -17.29 0.82 10.05
CA VAL A 450 -18.38 1.81 9.92
C VAL A 450 -18.00 2.93 8.97
N TYR A 451 -16.85 3.59 9.19
CA TYR A 451 -16.41 4.72 8.39
C TYR A 451 -16.33 4.38 6.90
N TRP A 452 -15.68 3.26 6.55
CA TRP A 452 -15.47 2.89 5.15
C TRP A 452 -16.73 2.35 4.49
N THR A 453 -17.62 1.68 5.23
CA THR A 453 -18.94 1.31 4.73
C THR A 453 -19.76 2.55 4.40
N GLU A 454 -19.84 3.51 5.30
CA GLU A 454 -20.54 4.77 5.03
C GLU A 454 -19.85 5.57 3.92
N TYR A 455 -18.52 5.55 3.83
CA TYR A 455 -17.79 6.19 2.72
C TYR A 455 -18.22 5.63 1.36
N VAL A 456 -18.36 4.31 1.25
CA VAL A 456 -18.85 3.66 0.03
C VAL A 456 -20.26 4.14 -0.32
N ILE A 457 -21.14 4.28 0.68
CA ILE A 457 -22.52 4.74 0.50
C ILE A 457 -22.53 6.22 0.07
N ARG A 458 -21.84 7.10 0.82
CA ARG A 458 -21.73 8.55 0.53
C ARG A 458 -21.20 8.81 -0.88
N HIS A 459 -20.24 8.01 -1.33
CA HIS A 459 -19.58 8.16 -2.64
C HIS A 459 -20.08 7.18 -3.70
N LYS A 460 -21.28 6.60 -3.54
CA LYS A 460 -21.96 5.75 -4.54
C LYS A 460 -21.05 4.67 -5.13
N GLY A 461 -20.39 3.92 -4.25
CA GLY A 461 -19.45 2.87 -4.63
C GLY A 461 -17.97 3.28 -4.66
N ALA A 462 -17.64 4.53 -4.35
CA ALA A 462 -16.27 5.06 -4.27
C ALA A 462 -15.38 4.68 -5.47
N PRO A 463 -15.80 4.96 -6.72
CA PRO A 463 -15.08 4.54 -7.93
C PRO A 463 -13.65 5.11 -8.00
N HIS A 464 -13.41 6.27 -7.39
CA HIS A 464 -12.10 6.93 -7.30
C HIS A 464 -11.10 6.18 -6.41
N LEU A 465 -11.49 5.13 -5.69
CA LEU A 465 -10.58 4.23 -4.97
C LEU A 465 -10.23 2.95 -5.74
N LYS A 466 -10.87 2.71 -6.90
CA LYS A 466 -10.62 1.53 -7.73
C LYS A 466 -9.45 1.76 -8.67
N SER A 467 -8.54 0.79 -8.76
CA SER A 467 -7.37 0.89 -9.63
C SER A 467 -7.75 0.80 -11.11
N HIS A 468 -7.12 1.62 -11.95
CA HIS A 468 -7.23 1.51 -13.41
C HIS A 468 -6.77 0.13 -13.94
N ALA A 469 -5.93 -0.58 -13.20
CA ALA A 469 -5.46 -1.92 -13.56
C ALA A 469 -6.60 -2.95 -13.71
N LEU A 470 -7.75 -2.74 -13.07
CA LEU A 470 -8.95 -3.57 -13.22
C LEU A 470 -9.53 -3.51 -14.65
N ASN A 471 -9.27 -2.43 -15.39
CA ASN A 471 -9.74 -2.25 -16.76
C ASN A 471 -8.79 -2.85 -17.81
N LEU A 472 -7.64 -3.38 -17.40
CA LEU A 472 -6.64 -3.94 -18.30
C LEU A 472 -6.81 -5.45 -18.46
N THR A 473 -6.68 -5.91 -19.70
CA THR A 473 -6.53 -7.35 -19.95
C THR A 473 -5.25 -7.87 -19.30
N TRP A 474 -5.20 -9.17 -19.02
CA TRP A 474 -4.05 -9.77 -18.36
C TRP A 474 -2.73 -9.56 -19.13
N TYR A 475 -2.77 -9.56 -20.47
CA TYR A 475 -1.59 -9.35 -21.31
C TYR A 475 -1.17 -7.88 -21.39
N GLN A 476 -2.12 -6.93 -21.31
CA GLN A 476 -1.82 -5.50 -21.21
C GLN A 476 -1.22 -5.15 -19.85
N TYR A 477 -1.76 -5.72 -18.77
CA TYR A 477 -1.25 -5.56 -17.41
C TYR A 477 0.20 -6.06 -17.28
N LEU A 478 0.52 -7.18 -17.93
CA LEU A 478 1.87 -7.76 -17.98
C LEU A 478 2.77 -7.12 -19.06
N LEU A 479 2.26 -6.14 -19.82
CA LEU A 479 2.97 -5.47 -20.92
C LEU A 479 3.48 -6.43 -22.02
N LEU A 480 2.82 -7.58 -22.21
CA LEU A 480 3.24 -8.56 -23.22
C LEU A 480 3.05 -8.03 -24.64
N ASP A 481 2.03 -7.19 -24.85
CA ASP A 481 1.81 -6.48 -26.11
C ASP A 481 2.96 -5.50 -26.42
N VAL A 482 3.39 -4.72 -25.43
CA VAL A 482 4.51 -3.79 -25.51
C VAL A 482 5.84 -4.53 -25.73
N MET A 483 6.09 -5.59 -24.95
CA MET A 483 7.28 -6.43 -25.10
C MET A 483 7.35 -7.10 -26.47
N PHE A 484 6.23 -7.61 -26.97
CA PHE A 484 6.16 -8.23 -28.29
C PHE A 484 6.61 -7.26 -29.39
N VAL A 485 6.06 -6.04 -29.42
CA VAL A 485 6.44 -5.01 -30.40
C VAL A 485 7.92 -4.63 -30.26
N ALA A 486 8.42 -4.44 -29.03
CA ALA A 486 9.83 -4.12 -28.79
C ALA A 486 10.77 -5.24 -29.28
N LEU A 487 10.43 -6.50 -29.00
CA LEU A 487 11.22 -7.66 -29.43
C LEU A 487 11.17 -7.84 -30.96
N THR A 488 10.02 -7.64 -31.60
CA THR A 488 9.92 -7.65 -33.07
C THR A 488 10.79 -6.57 -33.69
N PHE A 489 10.79 -5.35 -33.13
CA PHE A 489 11.65 -4.27 -33.60
C PHE A 489 13.14 -4.62 -33.48
N VAL A 490 13.59 -5.11 -32.32
CA VAL A 490 14.98 -5.56 -32.11
C VAL A 490 15.36 -6.68 -33.09
N PHE A 491 14.46 -7.64 -33.31
CA PHE A 491 14.68 -8.71 -34.28
C PHE A 491 14.83 -8.17 -35.71
N LEU A 492 13.95 -7.27 -36.15
CA LEU A 492 14.00 -6.67 -37.48
C LEU A 492 15.30 -5.86 -37.69
N VAL A 493 15.71 -5.06 -36.70
CA VAL A 493 16.97 -4.32 -36.75
C VAL A 493 18.16 -5.27 -36.79
N THR A 494 18.19 -6.30 -35.94
CA THR A 494 19.27 -7.30 -35.92
C THR A 494 19.32 -8.08 -37.23
N PHE A 495 18.17 -8.44 -37.80
CA PHE A 495 18.07 -9.10 -39.10
C PHE A 495 18.54 -8.19 -40.23
N LEU A 496 18.19 -6.89 -40.21
CA LEU A 496 18.66 -5.91 -41.18
C LEU A 496 20.18 -5.72 -41.06
N VAL A 497 20.71 -5.56 -39.86
CA VAL A 497 22.17 -5.50 -39.59
C VAL A 497 22.84 -6.77 -40.09
N TYR A 498 22.29 -7.95 -39.82
CA TYR A 498 22.81 -9.22 -40.35
C TYR A 498 22.79 -9.25 -41.88
N LYS A 499 21.71 -8.80 -42.52
CA LYS A 499 21.59 -8.72 -43.99
C LYS A 499 22.58 -7.73 -44.57
N VAL A 500 22.74 -6.55 -43.97
CA VAL A 500 23.72 -5.53 -44.35
C VAL A 500 25.14 -6.08 -44.18
N LEU A 501 25.48 -6.68 -43.05
CA LEU A 501 26.79 -7.32 -42.82
C LEU A 501 27.05 -8.48 -43.80
N LYS A 502 26.02 -9.27 -44.15
CA LYS A 502 26.11 -10.33 -45.16
C LYS A 502 26.25 -9.77 -46.58
N TYR A 503 25.58 -8.67 -46.88
CA TYR A 503 25.67 -7.97 -48.16
C TYR A 503 27.02 -7.27 -48.33
N ILE A 504 27.54 -6.63 -47.28
CA ILE A 504 28.90 -6.05 -47.20
C ILE A 504 29.98 -7.14 -47.22
N ARG A 505 29.70 -8.36 -46.72
CA ARG A 505 30.60 -9.52 -46.93
C ARG A 505 30.56 -10.06 -48.36
N LYS A 506 29.56 -9.70 -49.18
CA LYS A 506 29.39 -10.23 -50.54
C LYS A 506 30.35 -9.64 -51.61
N PRO A 507 31.13 -8.57 -51.38
CA PRO A 507 32.25 -8.19 -52.25
C PRO A 507 33.64 -8.48 -51.66
N TYR A 508 33.78 -9.05 -50.45
CA TYR A 508 35.08 -9.39 -49.83
C TYR A 508 35.43 -10.89 -49.91
N THR A 509 35.11 -11.52 -51.03
CA THR A 509 35.62 -12.85 -51.40
C THR A 509 36.24 -12.86 -52.80
N VAL A 510 36.90 -11.75 -53.19
CA VAL A 510 37.84 -11.70 -54.32
C VAL A 510 38.99 -10.75 -53.95
N TYR A 511 39.82 -11.10 -52.97
CA TYR A 511 41.27 -10.81 -52.92
C TYR A 511 41.84 -11.34 -51.59
N CYS A 512 42.73 -12.32 -51.71
CA CYS A 512 43.83 -12.70 -50.79
C CYS A 512 44.12 -14.21 -50.95
N SER A 513 44.60 -14.58 -52.13
CA SER A 513 45.55 -15.68 -52.25
C SER A 513 46.96 -15.14 -52.05
N THR A 514 47.83 -15.94 -51.43
CA THR A 514 49.29 -15.80 -51.26
C THR A 514 49.82 -14.91 -50.12
N PHE A 515 50.19 -15.52 -48.98
CA PHE A 515 51.59 -15.80 -48.59
C PHE A 515 51.72 -16.43 -47.18
N GLY A 516 52.26 -17.65 -47.14
CA GLY A 516 53.35 -18.14 -46.27
C GLY A 516 53.44 -17.87 -44.75
N ASN A 517 53.37 -18.99 -44.00
CA ASN A 517 54.28 -19.45 -42.94
C ASN A 517 54.19 -18.97 -41.45
N LYS A 518 53.79 -19.95 -40.62
CA LYS A 518 54.33 -20.43 -39.32
C LYS A 518 54.83 -19.44 -38.23
N ARG A 519 54.21 -19.52 -37.03
CA ARG A 519 54.86 -19.90 -35.74
C ARG A 519 53.86 -20.28 -34.64
N LYS A 520 54.35 -21.06 -33.66
CA LYS A 520 53.67 -21.96 -32.71
C LYS A 520 53.39 -21.33 -31.31
N THR A 521 52.22 -21.70 -30.74
CA THR A 521 51.90 -22.13 -29.33
C THR A 521 52.13 -21.18 -28.11
N PRO A 522 51.60 -21.47 -26.89
CA PRO A 522 50.20 -21.74 -26.46
C PRO A 522 49.86 -21.12 -25.04
N MET A 523 48.75 -21.58 -24.41
CA MET A 523 48.38 -21.51 -22.96
C MET A 523 47.79 -20.18 -22.42
N ALA A 524 46.83 -20.15 -21.48
CA ALA A 524 46.33 -21.15 -20.52
C ALA A 524 44.85 -20.90 -20.12
N ALA A 525 44.20 -21.97 -19.66
CA ALA A 525 43.02 -21.96 -18.79
C ALA A 525 43.45 -21.98 -17.31
N MET A 526 42.65 -21.47 -16.36
CA MET A 526 42.67 -21.97 -14.97
C MET A 526 41.40 -21.65 -14.16
N GLN A 527 41.18 -22.52 -13.15
CA GLN A 527 39.96 -22.83 -12.38
C GLN A 527 39.78 -22.05 -11.05
N MET A 528 38.62 -22.31 -10.41
CA MET A 528 38.13 -21.98 -9.05
C MET A 528 39.09 -22.26 -7.87
N SER A 529 38.88 -21.58 -6.72
CA SER A 529 38.55 -22.18 -5.40
C SER A 529 38.48 -21.17 -4.22
N THR A 530 37.80 -21.60 -3.15
CA THR A 530 37.34 -20.95 -1.90
C THR A 530 38.22 -21.25 -0.66
N ALA A 531 38.16 -20.44 0.42
CA ALA A 531 38.28 -20.89 1.83
C ALA A 531 37.91 -19.80 2.89
N VAL A 532 37.61 -20.23 4.12
CA VAL A 532 36.83 -19.65 5.24
C VAL A 532 37.70 -19.34 6.48
N SER A 533 37.27 -18.49 7.45
CA SER A 533 37.38 -18.71 8.93
C SER A 533 36.68 -17.67 9.83
N LEU A 534 36.29 -18.12 11.03
CA LEU A 534 35.34 -17.60 12.06
C LEU A 534 36.01 -17.12 13.37
N THR A 535 35.32 -16.27 14.17
CA THR A 535 35.01 -16.30 15.66
C THR A 535 34.71 -14.86 16.20
N PHE A 536 33.62 -14.45 16.89
CA PHE A 536 32.92 -14.78 18.19
C PHE A 536 33.80 -14.47 19.45
N LEU A 537 33.47 -13.73 20.54
CA LEU A 537 32.23 -13.25 21.24
C LEU A 537 32.51 -12.17 22.33
N LEU A 538 31.47 -11.34 22.63
CA LEU A 538 30.92 -10.84 23.93
C LEU A 538 31.81 -10.10 24.98
N TRP A 539 31.34 -9.25 25.92
CA TRP A 539 30.09 -9.14 26.73
C TRP A 539 30.00 -7.68 27.27
N LEU A 540 28.88 -6.93 27.21
CA LEU A 540 27.77 -6.73 28.18
C LEU A 540 28.01 -5.77 29.38
N SER A 541 27.16 -4.72 29.49
CA SER A 541 26.40 -4.27 30.70
C SER A 541 25.59 -3.02 30.34
N ILE A 542 24.24 -3.11 30.25
CA ILE A 542 23.21 -2.82 31.28
C ILE A 542 23.11 -1.33 31.63
N ASP A 543 22.00 -0.66 31.28
CA ASP A 543 21.01 -0.27 32.31
C ASP A 543 19.66 0.27 31.79
N LEU A 544 18.67 0.07 32.65
CA LEU A 544 17.23 0.40 32.62
C LEU A 544 16.84 1.79 32.08
N ARG A 545 15.63 1.90 31.48
CA ARG A 545 14.55 2.81 31.97
C ARG A 545 13.20 2.69 31.24
N THR A 546 12.19 2.82 32.09
CA THR A 546 10.76 3.13 31.99
C THR A 546 10.21 3.75 30.69
N ILE A 547 8.97 3.36 30.35
CA ILE A 547 8.14 3.93 29.27
C ILE A 547 7.88 5.42 29.57
N PRO A 548 8.32 6.36 28.71
CA PRO A 548 8.00 7.77 28.89
C PRO A 548 6.56 8.05 28.43
N VAL A 549 5.85 8.79 29.26
CA VAL A 549 4.80 9.70 28.81
C VAL A 549 5.45 10.65 27.79
N SER A 550 4.82 10.88 26.63
CA SER A 550 5.38 11.63 25.49
C SER A 550 6.12 12.90 25.94
N GLU A 551 7.45 12.85 25.98
CA GLU A 551 8.31 14.01 26.11
C GLU A 551 8.43 14.68 24.73
N ALA A 552 8.57 16.00 24.71
CA ALA A 552 8.74 16.76 23.48
C ALA A 552 9.99 16.29 22.70
N ALA A 553 9.78 15.54 21.61
CA ALA A 553 10.87 15.08 20.75
C ALA A 553 11.67 16.24 20.12
N ARG A 554 12.96 15.97 19.86
CA ARG A 554 13.90 16.86 19.16
C ARG A 554 14.13 16.35 17.76
N ILE A 555 13.70 17.14 16.78
CA ILE A 555 13.61 16.73 15.39
C ILE A 555 14.62 17.52 14.58
N LEU A 556 15.45 16.81 13.82
CA LEU A 556 16.32 17.40 12.80
C LEU A 556 15.60 17.35 11.45
N ALA A 557 15.55 18.46 10.74
CA ALA A 557 14.96 18.54 9.41
C ALA A 557 15.95 19.14 8.40
N ILE A 558 15.96 18.62 7.18
CA ILE A 558 16.83 19.12 6.10
C ILE A 558 16.01 19.24 4.82
N GLU A 559 15.84 20.48 4.35
CA GLU A 559 15.28 20.77 3.04
C GLU A 559 16.39 20.61 1.99
N THR A 560 16.22 19.66 1.07
CA THR A 560 17.24 19.29 0.09
C THR A 560 17.03 19.95 -1.26
N ILE A 561 15.87 20.59 -1.48
CA ILE A 561 15.52 21.22 -2.76
C ILE A 561 15.09 22.67 -2.52
N ALA A 562 15.74 23.61 -3.23
CA ALA A 562 15.41 25.04 -3.17
C ALA A 562 14.20 25.43 -4.05
N GLY A 563 13.07 24.73 -3.88
CA GLY A 563 11.79 25.06 -4.52
C GLY A 563 10.78 25.62 -3.51
N LYS A 564 10.10 26.74 -3.82
CA LYS A 564 9.12 27.31 -2.86
C LYS A 564 7.95 26.35 -2.57
N SER A 565 7.52 25.57 -3.55
CA SER A 565 6.49 24.53 -3.37
C SER A 565 6.95 23.42 -2.43
N HIS A 566 8.21 22.99 -2.55
CA HIS A 566 8.84 22.00 -1.67
C HIS A 566 8.87 22.51 -0.23
N TRP A 567 9.36 23.74 -0.03
CA TRP A 567 9.36 24.38 1.28
C TRP A 567 7.97 24.58 1.87
N ASN A 568 6.96 24.94 1.06
CA ASN A 568 5.59 25.08 1.56
C ASN A 568 5.05 23.75 2.14
N PHE A 569 5.43 22.63 1.54
CA PHE A 569 5.09 21.29 2.05
C PHE A 569 5.87 20.98 3.33
N MET A 570 7.21 21.03 3.29
CA MET A 570 8.10 20.79 4.43
C MET A 570 7.74 21.65 5.63
N SER A 571 7.67 22.98 5.46
CA SER A 571 7.34 23.91 6.54
C SER A 571 5.97 23.66 7.17
N SER A 572 5.00 23.13 6.41
CA SER A 572 3.67 22.78 6.94
C SER A 572 3.70 21.49 7.76
N VAL A 573 4.50 20.50 7.35
CA VAL A 573 4.80 19.30 8.16
C VAL A 573 5.49 19.73 9.47
N LEU A 574 6.57 20.51 9.38
CA LEU A 574 7.32 20.95 10.55
C LEU A 574 6.47 21.80 11.50
N ARG A 575 5.59 22.66 10.96
CA ARG A 575 4.65 23.43 11.78
C ARG A 575 3.69 22.52 12.55
N SER A 576 3.16 21.48 11.92
CA SER A 576 2.27 20.52 12.59
C SER A 576 2.96 19.87 13.79
N LEU A 577 4.26 19.59 13.68
CA LEU A 577 5.07 19.00 14.74
C LEU A 577 5.41 20.00 15.85
N THR A 578 5.74 21.25 15.50
CA THR A 578 5.96 22.30 16.52
C THR A 578 4.68 22.64 17.28
N ASP A 579 3.54 22.68 16.58
CA ASP A 579 2.23 22.94 17.18
C ASP A 579 1.81 21.79 18.13
N ALA A 580 2.31 20.57 17.90
CA ALA A 580 2.18 19.42 18.79
C ALA A 580 3.19 19.42 19.97
N GLY A 581 4.06 20.43 20.08
CA GLY A 581 5.00 20.62 21.18
C GLY A 581 6.42 20.09 20.93
N HIS A 582 6.72 19.54 19.75
CA HIS A 582 8.07 19.10 19.42
C HIS A 582 9.02 20.28 19.15
N THR A 583 10.31 20.05 19.37
CA THR A 583 11.37 21.00 19.01
C THR A 583 11.99 20.62 17.69
N VAL A 584 12.18 21.57 16.79
CA VAL A 584 12.69 21.34 15.43
C VAL A 584 13.92 22.20 15.18
N THR A 585 14.98 21.59 14.67
CA THR A 585 16.10 22.29 14.03
C THR A 585 16.07 21.97 12.54
N VAL A 586 15.92 22.98 11.69
CA VAL A 586 15.80 22.82 10.24
C VAL A 586 16.93 23.50 9.48
N PHE A 587 17.50 22.82 8.50
CA PHE A 587 18.36 23.41 7.48
C PHE A 587 17.49 23.77 6.27
N THR A 588 17.40 25.06 5.92
CA THR A 588 16.48 25.54 4.88
C THR A 588 17.08 26.60 3.95
N PRO A 589 16.81 26.55 2.64
CA PRO A 589 17.11 27.64 1.72
C PRO A 589 16.11 28.80 1.79
N PHE A 590 15.03 28.69 2.57
CA PHE A 590 13.99 29.70 2.72
C PHE A 590 13.76 30.04 4.20
N PRO A 591 14.71 30.74 4.86
CA PRO A 591 14.54 31.13 6.26
C PRO A 591 13.38 32.13 6.42
N ASP A 592 12.48 31.85 7.35
CA ASP A 592 11.35 32.72 7.74
C ASP A 592 11.54 33.30 9.16
N GLY A 593 12.61 32.91 9.87
CA GLY A 593 13.01 33.40 11.18
C GLY A 593 12.81 32.39 12.32
N HIS A 594 13.63 32.50 13.38
CA HIS A 594 13.50 31.68 14.58
C HIS A 594 12.17 31.93 15.30
N ARG A 595 11.57 30.86 15.85
CA ARG A 595 10.37 30.92 16.69
C ARG A 595 10.47 29.90 17.83
N THR A 596 9.58 29.96 18.81
CA THR A 596 9.56 29.02 19.94
C THR A 596 9.56 27.57 19.42
N ASN A 597 10.44 26.73 19.98
CA ASN A 597 10.63 25.33 19.58
C ASN A 597 11.05 25.12 18.11
N TYR A 598 11.57 26.13 17.41
CA TYR A 598 11.93 26.04 16.01
C TYR A 598 13.18 26.87 15.67
N THR A 599 14.26 26.18 15.31
CA THR A 599 15.55 26.78 14.96
C THR A 599 15.83 26.59 13.48
N GLU A 600 16.12 27.67 12.75
CA GLU A 600 16.48 27.60 11.34
C GLU A 600 18.00 27.76 11.14
N VAL A 601 18.54 27.04 10.15
CA VAL A 601 19.89 27.20 9.63
C VAL A 601 19.77 27.57 8.15
N ASP A 602 20.19 28.80 7.82
CA ASP A 602 20.11 29.36 6.48
C ASP A 602 21.08 28.66 5.51
N MET A 603 20.54 28.15 4.40
CA MET A 603 21.27 27.60 3.26
C MET A 603 20.98 28.34 1.93
N SER A 604 20.29 29.48 1.97
CA SER A 604 19.73 30.18 0.81
C SER A 604 20.77 30.56 -0.26
N ARG A 605 22.01 30.84 0.14
CA ARG A 605 23.08 31.29 -0.76
C ARG A 605 23.73 30.17 -1.57
N ASN A 606 23.47 28.91 -1.22
CA ASN A 606 24.27 27.78 -1.71
C ASN A 606 23.56 26.99 -2.81
N PHE A 607 22.26 27.21 -3.04
CA PHE A 607 21.50 26.48 -4.04
C PHE A 607 21.46 27.19 -5.41
N PRO A 608 21.56 26.44 -6.53
CA PRO A 608 21.56 27.00 -7.88
C PRO A 608 20.18 27.47 -8.38
N MET A 609 19.08 26.90 -7.89
CA MET A 609 17.72 27.26 -8.32
C MET A 609 17.26 28.56 -7.65
N LYS A 610 16.70 29.48 -8.43
CA LYS A 610 16.19 30.78 -7.98
C LYS A 610 14.71 30.94 -8.38
N LEU A 611 13.99 31.80 -7.67
CA LEU A 611 12.60 32.17 -8.01
C LEU A 611 12.56 33.08 -9.25
N GLU A 612 11.38 33.19 -9.88
CA GLU A 612 11.13 34.08 -11.03
C GLU A 612 12.04 33.84 -12.25
N MET A 613 12.26 32.57 -12.60
CA MET A 613 12.99 32.16 -13.79
C MET A 613 12.25 32.52 -15.08
N ASP A 614 13.00 32.71 -16.16
CA ASP A 614 12.43 32.95 -17.49
C ASP A 614 11.57 31.76 -17.95
N ALA A 615 10.35 32.05 -18.44
CA ALA A 615 9.38 31.04 -18.84
C ALA A 615 9.91 30.10 -19.94
N MET A 616 10.48 30.66 -21.02
CA MET A 616 10.92 29.87 -22.17
C MET A 616 12.17 29.05 -21.86
N GLN A 617 13.11 29.63 -21.11
CA GLN A 617 14.28 28.90 -20.63
C GLN A 617 13.86 27.75 -19.71
N THR A 618 12.90 27.96 -18.81
CA THR A 618 12.41 26.91 -17.91
C THR A 618 11.72 25.78 -18.67
N ILE A 619 10.86 26.09 -19.65
CA ILE A 619 10.23 25.08 -20.51
C ILE A 619 11.29 24.28 -21.27
N LYS A 620 12.33 24.95 -21.79
CA LYS A 620 13.42 24.29 -22.52
C LYS A 620 14.24 23.37 -21.63
N ASP A 621 14.56 23.80 -20.41
CA ASP A 621 15.43 23.05 -19.50
C ASP A 621 14.73 21.87 -18.82
N PHE A 622 13.43 22.02 -18.52
CA PHE A 622 12.68 21.06 -17.71
C PHE A 622 11.52 20.37 -18.45
N GLY A 623 11.14 20.81 -19.64
CA GLY A 623 9.96 20.33 -20.36
C GLY A 623 10.12 18.98 -21.08
N GLU A 624 11.34 18.59 -21.43
CA GLU A 624 11.61 17.31 -22.13
C GLU A 624 11.95 16.20 -21.11
N PRO A 625 11.11 15.16 -20.95
CA PRO A 625 11.26 14.16 -19.88
C PRO A 625 12.61 13.44 -19.83
N PHE A 626 13.20 13.07 -20.98
CA PHE A 626 14.44 12.30 -21.00
C PHE A 626 15.65 13.19 -20.61
N ALA A 627 15.72 14.41 -21.10
CA ALA A 627 16.72 15.41 -20.71
C ALA A 627 16.58 15.79 -19.23
N LEU A 628 15.35 15.91 -18.74
CA LEU A 628 15.06 16.22 -17.35
C LEU A 628 15.60 15.16 -16.39
N VAL A 629 15.42 13.86 -16.67
CA VAL A 629 16.00 12.78 -15.84
C VAL A 629 17.52 12.94 -15.71
N LYS A 630 18.21 13.24 -16.82
CA LYS A 630 19.67 13.47 -16.82
C LYS A 630 20.05 14.70 -15.99
N LEU A 631 19.24 15.76 -16.04
CA LEU A 631 19.44 16.97 -15.26
C LEU A 631 19.23 16.70 -13.75
N LEU A 632 18.16 15.98 -13.38
CA LEU A 632 17.83 15.65 -11.99
C LEU A 632 18.93 14.85 -11.30
N SER A 633 19.57 13.89 -12.00
CA SER A 633 20.75 13.19 -11.49
C SER A 633 21.86 14.18 -11.11
N ARG A 634 22.20 15.11 -12.00
CA ARG A 634 23.28 16.10 -11.76
C ARG A 634 22.93 17.09 -10.66
N LEU A 635 21.69 17.58 -10.64
CA LEU A 635 21.20 18.48 -9.60
C LEU A 635 21.26 17.80 -8.23
N SER A 636 20.87 16.53 -8.15
CA SER A 636 20.92 15.75 -6.90
C SER A 636 22.34 15.65 -6.35
N GLN A 637 23.35 15.45 -7.20
CA GLN A 637 24.77 15.44 -6.77
C GLN A 637 25.21 16.80 -6.23
N MET A 638 24.92 17.88 -6.95
CA MET A 638 25.25 19.23 -6.49
C MET A 638 24.54 19.59 -5.19
N TYR A 639 23.28 19.19 -5.01
CA TYR A 639 22.55 19.42 -3.75
C TYR A 639 23.19 18.64 -2.60
N CYS A 640 23.66 17.42 -2.84
CA CYS A 640 24.43 16.68 -1.85
C CYS A 640 25.73 17.40 -1.46
N ASP A 641 26.49 17.94 -2.41
CA ASP A 641 27.69 18.74 -2.13
C ASP A 641 27.37 19.98 -1.30
N VAL A 642 26.25 20.66 -1.59
CA VAL A 642 25.78 21.84 -0.85
C VAL A 642 25.42 21.50 0.59
N ILE A 643 24.68 20.41 0.79
CA ILE A 643 24.25 19.96 2.13
C ILE A 643 25.47 19.58 2.97
N HIS A 644 26.32 18.68 2.45
CA HIS A 644 27.49 18.17 3.17
C HIS A 644 28.64 19.18 3.25
N GLY A 645 28.63 20.23 2.42
CA GLY A 645 29.54 21.37 2.52
C GLY A 645 29.12 22.40 3.58
N ASN A 646 27.94 22.29 4.19
CA ASN A 646 27.50 23.22 5.22
C ASN A 646 28.29 23.02 6.52
N GLN A 647 29.04 24.04 6.94
CA GLN A 647 29.91 23.96 8.12
C GLN A 647 29.17 23.55 9.41
N LYS A 648 27.95 24.06 9.64
CA LYS A 648 27.16 23.70 10.83
C LYS A 648 26.74 22.23 10.81
N LEU A 649 26.42 21.68 9.65
CA LEU A 649 26.11 20.26 9.52
C LEU A 649 27.37 19.40 9.74
N VAL A 650 28.50 19.81 9.17
CA VAL A 650 29.79 19.12 9.38
C VAL A 650 30.16 19.08 10.86
N GLU A 651 30.06 20.22 11.57
CA GLU A 651 30.30 20.30 13.01
C GLU A 651 29.32 19.42 13.81
N LEU A 652 28.04 19.40 13.43
CA LEU A 652 27.04 18.54 14.04
C LEU A 652 27.41 17.05 13.89
N LEU A 653 27.77 16.62 12.67
CA LEU A 653 28.15 15.23 12.39
C LEU A 653 29.46 14.85 13.10
N ALA A 654 30.45 15.75 13.11
CA ALA A 654 31.74 15.53 13.78
C ALA A 654 31.62 15.41 15.31
N SER A 655 30.63 16.09 15.91
CA SER A 655 30.39 16.00 17.35
C SER A 655 29.98 14.60 17.84
N GLY A 656 29.46 13.75 16.95
CA GLY A 656 29.01 12.39 17.28
C GLY A 656 27.87 12.31 18.30
N THR A 657 27.24 13.45 18.64
CA THR A 657 26.29 13.53 19.76
C THR A 657 24.93 12.93 19.36
N ARG A 658 24.76 11.61 19.53
CA ARG A 658 23.50 10.90 19.25
C ARG A 658 22.32 11.43 20.08
N ASP A 659 22.59 11.86 21.31
CA ASP A 659 21.55 12.30 22.25
C ASP A 659 20.97 13.69 21.96
N ARG A 660 21.19 14.29 20.79
CA ARG A 660 20.65 15.62 20.45
C ARG A 660 19.32 15.60 19.69
N PHE A 661 19.06 14.54 18.94
CA PHE A 661 17.89 14.41 18.10
C PHE A 661 17.33 13.00 18.19
N ASP A 662 16.02 12.87 18.00
CA ASP A 662 15.30 11.60 18.07
C ASP A 662 14.86 11.11 16.69
N LEU A 663 14.88 12.00 15.68
CA LEU A 663 14.34 11.76 14.34
C LEU A 663 14.94 12.70 13.28
N LEU A 664 15.15 12.20 12.06
CA LEU A 664 15.50 12.98 10.87
C LEU A 664 14.31 13.07 9.89
N LEU A 665 13.94 14.29 9.50
CA LEU A 665 13.00 14.58 8.41
C LEU A 665 13.75 15.12 7.21
N VAL A 666 13.54 14.55 6.03
CA VAL A 666 14.29 14.96 4.85
C VAL A 666 13.50 14.74 3.56
N GLU A 667 13.67 15.62 2.59
CA GLU A 667 13.19 15.34 1.23
C GLU A 667 14.21 14.46 0.48
N PRO A 668 13.80 13.31 -0.09
CA PRO A 668 14.74 12.43 -0.80
C PRO A 668 15.15 13.00 -2.17
N LEU A 669 16.41 12.79 -2.52
CA LEU A 669 16.97 13.13 -3.85
C LEU A 669 17.08 11.87 -4.73
N CYS A 670 17.43 12.03 -6.02
CA CYS A 670 17.70 10.88 -6.89
C CYS A 670 18.95 10.10 -6.47
N PHE A 671 19.87 10.74 -5.74
CA PHE A 671 21.02 10.13 -5.10
C PHE A 671 20.88 10.19 -3.58
N ASP A 672 21.13 9.06 -2.93
CA ASP A 672 20.98 8.98 -1.49
C ASP A 672 22.27 9.39 -0.76
N CYS A 673 22.42 10.69 -0.51
CA CYS A 673 23.46 11.23 0.37
C CYS A 673 22.94 11.57 1.77
N VAL A 674 21.63 11.49 2.00
CA VAL A 674 20.99 11.83 3.27
C VAL A 674 21.09 10.68 4.27
N SER A 675 21.21 9.44 3.78
CA SER A 675 21.52 8.27 4.61
C SER A 675 22.80 8.40 5.41
N TYR A 676 23.81 9.12 4.91
CA TYR A 676 25.04 9.41 5.65
C TYR A 676 24.75 10.10 6.99
N ILE A 677 23.81 11.06 6.99
CA ILE A 677 23.42 11.83 8.17
C ILE A 677 22.71 10.92 9.16
N ALA A 678 21.76 10.12 8.67
CA ALA A 678 20.98 9.20 9.47
C ALA A 678 21.84 8.11 10.13
N ASP A 679 22.76 7.49 9.36
CA ASP A 679 23.66 6.45 9.84
C ASP A 679 24.66 6.99 10.87
N THR A 680 25.29 8.13 10.57
CA THR A 680 26.26 8.78 11.46
C THR A 680 25.63 9.13 12.82
N LEU A 681 24.41 9.67 12.80
CA LEU A 681 23.69 10.06 14.02
C LEU A 681 22.87 8.92 14.65
N GLY A 682 22.71 7.78 13.98
CA GLY A 682 21.89 6.66 14.43
C GLY A 682 20.39 6.98 14.50
N LEU A 683 19.88 7.85 13.63
CA LEU A 683 18.50 8.35 13.67
C LEU A 683 17.56 7.55 12.75
N PRO A 684 16.31 7.29 13.18
CA PRO A 684 15.26 6.91 12.25
C PRO A 684 14.97 8.08 11.28
N VAL A 685 14.52 7.76 10.08
CA VAL A 685 14.31 8.74 8.99
C VAL A 685 12.86 8.74 8.54
N ILE A 686 12.30 9.93 8.34
CA ILE A 686 11.03 10.15 7.64
C ILE A 686 11.30 10.94 6.37
N TYR A 687 10.79 10.43 5.25
CA TYR A 687 10.86 11.13 3.97
C TYR A 687 9.65 12.01 3.72
N LEU A 688 9.89 13.19 3.19
CA LEU A 688 8.86 14.16 2.78
C LEU A 688 8.89 14.30 1.26
N ILE A 689 7.83 13.88 0.57
CA ILE A 689 7.74 13.96 -0.89
C ILE A 689 6.64 14.97 -1.26
N PRO A 690 6.99 16.19 -1.71
CA PRO A 690 6.03 17.27 -1.97
C PRO A 690 5.25 17.10 -3.29
N SER A 691 5.56 16.08 -4.07
CA SER A 691 4.96 15.74 -5.35
C SER A 691 4.29 14.34 -5.30
N PRO A 692 3.59 13.92 -6.38
CA PRO A 692 3.28 12.51 -6.58
C PRO A 692 4.57 11.66 -6.60
N MET A 693 4.45 10.35 -6.42
CA MET A 693 5.64 9.50 -6.20
C MET A 693 6.61 9.53 -7.38
N ILE A 694 7.89 9.66 -7.04
CA ILE A 694 9.00 9.71 -7.98
C ILE A 694 9.39 8.32 -8.50
N PHE A 695 10.02 8.29 -9.68
CA PHE A 695 10.41 7.05 -10.38
C PHE A 695 11.48 6.20 -9.65
N THR A 696 12.05 6.70 -8.54
CA THR A 696 12.97 5.97 -7.65
C THR A 696 12.28 5.26 -6.48
N GLU A 697 10.94 5.19 -6.45
CA GLU A 697 10.15 4.67 -5.32
C GLU A 697 10.65 3.34 -4.74
N ARG A 698 11.09 2.41 -5.60
CA ARG A 698 11.60 1.10 -5.17
C ARG A 698 12.74 1.21 -4.15
N LEU A 699 13.58 2.23 -4.27
CA LEU A 699 14.75 2.41 -3.41
C LEU A 699 14.37 2.60 -1.94
N PHE A 700 13.16 3.08 -1.65
CA PHE A 700 12.76 3.42 -0.28
C PHE A 700 11.40 2.82 0.14
N THR A 701 10.58 2.34 -0.79
CA THR A 701 9.36 1.56 -0.48
C THR A 701 9.57 0.06 -0.62
N GLY A 702 10.54 -0.38 -1.43
CA GLY A 702 10.68 -1.78 -1.84
C GLY A 702 9.66 -2.22 -2.89
N HIS A 703 8.79 -1.33 -3.36
CA HIS A 703 7.78 -1.58 -4.39
C HIS A 703 8.07 -0.78 -5.65
N LEU A 704 7.70 -1.32 -6.81
CA LEU A 704 7.70 -0.61 -8.08
C LEU A 704 6.31 -0.73 -8.69
N SER A 705 5.67 0.41 -8.91
CA SER A 705 4.35 0.51 -9.53
C SER A 705 4.37 -0.07 -10.93
N ASN A 706 3.30 -0.78 -11.31
CA ASN A 706 3.22 -1.38 -12.64
C ASN A 706 3.00 -0.29 -13.71
N PRO A 707 3.95 -0.08 -14.65
CA PRO A 707 3.86 0.99 -15.66
C PRO A 707 2.76 0.78 -16.70
N SER A 708 2.08 -0.37 -16.71
CA SER A 708 0.86 -0.57 -17.53
C SER A 708 -0.37 0.16 -16.99
N SER A 709 -0.36 0.57 -15.72
CA SER A 709 -1.53 1.13 -15.02
C SER A 709 -1.23 2.40 -14.24
N VAL A 710 0.03 2.61 -13.84
CA VAL A 710 0.48 3.79 -13.09
C VAL A 710 1.39 4.63 -14.00
N SER A 711 1.03 5.89 -14.18
CA SER A 711 1.82 6.83 -14.96
C SER A 711 3.06 7.27 -14.18
N ASN A 712 4.19 7.30 -14.89
CA ASN A 712 5.42 7.95 -14.46
C ASN A 712 5.11 9.42 -14.14
N ILE A 713 5.76 9.97 -13.12
CA ILE A 713 5.58 11.38 -12.72
C ILE A 713 5.82 12.37 -13.87
N LEU A 714 6.71 12.02 -14.81
CA LEU A 714 7.06 12.83 -15.98
C LEU A 714 6.19 12.54 -17.22
N ALA A 715 5.13 11.73 -17.09
CA ALA A 715 4.20 11.46 -18.18
C ALA A 715 3.23 12.64 -18.40
N ASN A 716 2.71 12.76 -19.62
CA ASN A 716 1.70 13.74 -20.00
C ASN A 716 0.27 13.20 -19.96
N HIS A 717 0.02 12.17 -19.16
CA HIS A 717 -1.28 11.53 -19.02
C HIS A 717 -1.48 11.04 -17.58
N ALA A 718 -2.72 11.08 -17.09
CA ALA A 718 -3.07 10.63 -15.73
C ALA A 718 -2.91 9.11 -15.52
N VAL A 719 -3.33 8.34 -16.53
CA VAL A 719 -3.20 6.87 -16.58
C VAL A 719 -2.82 6.43 -17.99
N PRO A 720 -2.03 5.36 -18.15
CA PRO A 720 -1.63 4.87 -19.47
C PRO A 720 -2.72 4.00 -20.11
N ALA A 721 -3.82 4.62 -20.54
CA ALA A 721 -5.01 3.92 -21.04
C ALA A 721 -4.79 3.27 -22.43
N THR A 722 -3.98 3.89 -23.28
CA THR A 722 -3.73 3.41 -24.65
C THR A 722 -2.41 2.63 -24.77
N PHE A 723 -2.26 1.85 -25.85
CA PHE A 723 -1.01 1.15 -26.14
C PHE A 723 0.20 2.11 -26.21
N VAL A 724 0.06 3.24 -26.91
CA VAL A 724 1.15 4.23 -27.06
C VAL A 724 1.53 4.83 -25.71
N GLN A 725 0.55 5.13 -24.86
CA GLN A 725 0.80 5.61 -23.51
C GLN A 725 1.50 4.54 -22.66
N ARG A 726 1.05 3.28 -22.68
CA ARG A 726 1.77 2.18 -21.98
C ARG A 726 3.21 2.02 -22.47
N PHE A 727 3.42 2.06 -23.79
CA PHE A 727 4.75 1.95 -24.39
C PHE A 727 5.67 3.09 -23.94
N THR A 728 5.24 4.34 -24.12
CA THR A 728 6.04 5.53 -23.77
C THR A 728 6.28 5.64 -22.27
N ASN A 729 5.27 5.34 -21.44
CA ASN A 729 5.39 5.29 -19.99
C ASN A 729 6.41 4.24 -19.52
N THR A 730 6.39 3.04 -20.12
CA THR A 730 7.33 1.96 -19.82
C THR A 730 8.75 2.32 -20.29
N ALA A 731 8.89 2.90 -21.48
CA ALA A 731 10.16 3.36 -22.01
C ALA A 731 10.78 4.45 -21.10
N LEU A 732 9.97 5.42 -20.65
CA LEU A 732 10.41 6.49 -19.77
C LEU A 732 10.83 5.97 -18.39
N LEU A 733 10.07 5.05 -17.79
CA LEU A 733 10.45 4.41 -16.52
C LEU A 733 11.76 3.63 -16.67
N THR A 734 11.87 2.80 -17.73
CA THR A 734 13.07 2.00 -17.99
C THR A 734 14.29 2.89 -18.20
N TYR A 735 14.15 3.94 -19.02
CA TYR A 735 15.20 4.94 -19.21
C TYR A 735 15.61 5.60 -17.89
N SER A 736 14.65 6.02 -17.08
CA SER A 736 14.91 6.67 -15.78
C SER A 736 15.72 5.77 -14.86
N MET A 737 15.32 4.50 -14.72
CA MET A 737 16.02 3.52 -13.89
C MET A 737 17.43 3.23 -14.40
N VAL A 738 17.59 3.00 -15.71
CA VAL A 738 18.91 2.73 -16.33
C VAL A 738 19.82 3.94 -16.20
N ARG A 739 19.28 5.15 -16.42
CA ARG A 739 20.05 6.39 -16.39
C ARG A 739 20.57 6.69 -14.98
N ILE A 740 19.74 6.54 -13.95
CA ILE A 740 20.18 6.70 -12.55
C ILE A 740 21.26 5.69 -12.21
N LYS A 741 21.05 4.41 -12.52
CA LYS A 741 22.04 3.37 -12.23
C LYS A 741 23.36 3.58 -12.97
N TYR A 742 23.29 4.07 -14.20
CA TYR A 742 24.47 4.49 -14.95
C TYR A 742 25.18 5.65 -14.25
N ASP A 743 24.44 6.69 -13.82
CA ASP A 743 25.04 7.85 -13.15
C ASP A 743 25.62 7.48 -11.79
N GLU A 744 24.97 6.62 -11.00
CA GLU A 744 25.52 6.02 -9.78
C GLU A 744 26.84 5.29 -10.05
N LEU A 745 26.87 4.44 -11.09
CA LEU A 745 28.07 3.69 -11.45
C LEU A 745 29.21 4.62 -11.90
N VAL A 746 28.90 5.64 -12.70
CA VAL A 746 29.89 6.63 -13.13
C VAL A 746 30.46 7.36 -11.92
N THR A 747 29.60 7.90 -11.04
CA THR A 747 30.03 8.58 -9.81
C THR A 747 30.86 7.67 -8.91
N TRP A 748 30.50 6.40 -8.78
CA TRP A 748 31.28 5.42 -8.04
C TRP A 748 32.72 5.30 -8.59
N PHE A 749 32.90 5.30 -9.92
CA PHE A 749 34.22 5.21 -10.53
C PHE A 749 34.98 6.53 -10.62
N THR A 750 34.29 7.69 -10.68
CA THR A 750 34.93 8.98 -10.98
C THR A 750 35.02 9.93 -9.80
N ASP A 751 34.09 9.90 -8.85
CA ASP A 751 33.97 10.91 -7.79
C ASP A 751 33.25 10.37 -6.54
N THR A 752 33.74 9.27 -5.98
CA THR A 752 33.16 8.71 -4.76
C THR A 752 33.45 9.60 -3.55
N LYS A 753 32.39 10.19 -2.98
CA LYS A 753 32.43 10.99 -1.76
C LYS A 753 32.18 10.14 -0.51
N SER A 754 32.58 10.64 0.67
CA SER A 754 32.38 9.95 1.96
C SER A 754 30.91 9.59 2.23
N TYR A 755 29.97 10.48 1.91
CA TYR A 755 28.53 10.24 2.07
C TYR A 755 27.97 9.22 1.06
N GLY A 756 28.70 8.89 -0.01
CA GLY A 756 28.30 7.87 -0.99
C GLY A 756 28.79 6.45 -0.65
N LEU A 757 29.56 6.29 0.43
CA LEU A 757 30.09 4.99 0.88
C LEU A 757 29.22 4.29 1.93
N VAL A 758 28.21 5.00 2.47
CA VAL A 758 27.37 4.49 3.55
C VAL A 758 26.16 3.74 2.98
N PRO A 759 25.73 2.62 3.60
CA PRO A 759 24.51 1.94 3.21
C PRO A 759 23.28 2.85 3.26
N THR A 760 22.36 2.69 2.32
CA THR A 760 21.08 3.38 2.35
C THR A 760 20.29 3.05 3.63
N VAL A 761 19.89 4.09 4.35
CA VAL A 761 18.99 4.02 5.50
C VAL A 761 17.56 4.13 4.99
N ASN A 762 16.87 3.00 4.94
CA ASN A 762 15.48 2.96 4.49
C ASN A 762 14.56 3.77 5.44
N PRO A 763 13.67 4.63 4.92
CA PRO A 763 12.81 5.45 5.76
C PRO A 763 11.80 4.61 6.55
N SER A 764 11.47 5.08 7.74
CA SER A 764 10.44 4.53 8.62
C SER A 764 9.04 4.86 8.12
N ILE A 765 8.81 6.11 7.71
CA ILE A 765 7.57 6.62 7.13
C ILE A 765 7.91 7.57 5.97
N ILE A 766 7.01 7.66 5.00
CA ILE A 766 7.07 8.58 3.87
C ILE A 766 5.79 9.40 3.87
N PHE A 767 5.88 10.69 4.16
CA PHE A 767 4.77 11.62 3.98
C PHE A 767 4.77 12.11 2.54
N GLN A 768 3.73 11.73 1.79
CA GLN A 768 3.58 12.09 0.39
C GLN A 768 2.46 13.11 0.22
N ASN A 769 2.70 14.16 -0.57
CA ASN A 769 1.72 15.20 -0.89
C ASN A 769 0.70 14.73 -1.95
N SER A 770 0.04 13.61 -1.68
CA SER A 770 -0.91 12.95 -2.58
C SER A 770 -2.29 12.79 -1.95
N HIS A 771 -3.31 12.67 -2.80
CA HIS A 771 -4.68 12.32 -2.45
C HIS A 771 -5.34 11.58 -3.61
N TYR A 772 -6.27 10.67 -3.33
CA TYR A 772 -6.94 9.83 -4.35
C TYR A 772 -7.85 10.60 -5.33
N VAL A 773 -8.01 11.91 -5.13
CA VAL A 773 -8.77 12.80 -6.04
C VAL A 773 -7.87 13.31 -7.18
N THR A 774 -6.59 13.52 -6.89
CA THR A 774 -5.61 14.09 -7.83
C THR A 774 -4.58 13.06 -8.29
N GLU A 775 -4.76 11.80 -7.90
CA GLU A 775 -3.89 10.69 -8.26
C GLU A 775 -4.71 9.39 -8.35
N SER A 776 -4.48 8.61 -9.41
CA SER A 776 -5.17 7.34 -9.60
C SER A 776 -4.75 6.32 -8.53
N PRO A 777 -5.68 5.48 -8.03
CA PRO A 777 -5.37 4.46 -7.04
C PRO A 777 -4.28 3.49 -7.51
N ARG A 778 -3.26 3.34 -6.67
CA ARG A 778 -2.14 2.44 -6.87
C ARG A 778 -1.81 1.68 -5.58
N PRO A 779 -1.10 0.55 -5.67
CA PRO A 779 -0.58 -0.15 -4.50
C PRO A 779 0.43 0.73 -3.75
N LEU A 780 0.26 0.86 -2.43
CA LEU A 780 1.16 1.58 -1.54
C LEU A 780 1.60 0.66 -0.41
N THR A 781 2.86 0.75 -0.01
CA THR A 781 3.33 0.12 1.23
C THR A 781 2.78 0.90 2.43
N PRO A 782 2.52 0.25 3.57
CA PRO A 782 1.88 0.88 4.74
C PRO A 782 2.69 2.01 5.38
N ASN A 783 3.99 2.12 5.06
CA ASN A 783 4.82 3.23 5.49
C ASN A 783 4.66 4.50 4.63
N VAL A 784 3.85 4.47 3.56
CA VAL A 784 3.54 5.65 2.73
C VAL A 784 2.21 6.26 3.19
N ILE A 785 2.26 7.48 3.71
CA ILE A 785 1.12 8.19 4.27
C ILE A 785 0.81 9.41 3.41
N TYR A 786 -0.41 9.45 2.87
CA TYR A 786 -0.89 10.57 2.07
C TYR A 786 -1.30 11.73 2.97
N VAL A 787 -0.65 12.88 2.77
CA VAL A 787 -0.89 14.14 3.49
C VAL A 787 -1.16 15.28 2.51
N GLY A 788 -1.76 14.97 1.36
CA GLY A 788 -2.17 15.94 0.35
C GLY A 788 -3.00 17.08 0.94
N GLY A 789 -2.56 18.32 0.69
CA GLY A 789 -3.16 19.53 1.25
C GLY A 789 -2.69 19.95 2.64
N ILE A 790 -1.58 19.40 3.15
CA ILE A 790 -1.01 19.82 4.45
C ILE A 790 -0.74 21.34 4.54
N HIS A 791 -0.47 22.00 3.41
CA HIS A 791 -0.21 23.44 3.35
C HIS A 791 -1.47 24.31 3.40
N LEU A 792 -2.66 23.71 3.28
CA LEU A 792 -3.93 24.42 3.31
C LEU A 792 -4.19 24.93 4.75
N LYS A 793 -4.21 26.25 4.91
CA LYS A 793 -4.43 26.94 6.19
C LYS A 793 -5.84 27.53 6.25
N PRO A 794 -6.37 27.84 7.44
CA PRO A 794 -7.57 28.67 7.55
C PRO A 794 -7.40 29.96 6.75
N ALA A 795 -8.44 30.33 5.99
CA ALA A 795 -8.40 31.49 5.11
C ALA A 795 -8.24 32.78 5.92
N LYS A 796 -7.34 33.67 5.47
CA LYS A 796 -7.21 35.03 6.01
C LYS A 796 -8.17 36.00 5.32
N PRO A 797 -8.42 37.20 5.87
CA PRO A 797 -9.17 38.23 5.16
C PRO A 797 -8.48 38.64 3.85
N ILE A 798 -9.26 38.73 2.76
CA ILE A 798 -8.78 39.26 1.47
C ILE A 798 -8.55 40.78 1.64
N PRO A 799 -7.41 41.32 1.18
CA PRO A 799 -7.15 42.77 1.17
C PRO A 799 -8.29 43.53 0.49
N LYS A 800 -8.69 44.66 1.07
CA LYS A 800 -9.91 45.40 0.69
C LYS A 800 -9.97 45.74 -0.80
N ASP A 801 -8.87 46.19 -1.39
CA ASP A 801 -8.80 46.54 -2.81
C ASP A 801 -9.06 45.36 -3.73
N ILE A 802 -8.61 44.16 -3.35
CA ILE A 802 -8.86 42.90 -4.08
C ILE A 802 -10.31 42.46 -3.84
N LEU A 803 -10.80 42.57 -2.60
CA LEU A 803 -12.15 42.17 -2.25
C LEU A 803 -13.21 43.02 -2.95
N ASP A 804 -13.07 44.35 -2.92
CA ASP A 804 -13.95 45.29 -3.63
C ASP A 804 -13.93 44.97 -5.13
N PHE A 805 -12.75 44.65 -5.69
CA PHE A 805 -12.65 44.25 -7.08
C PHE A 805 -13.40 42.94 -7.40
N ILE A 806 -13.38 41.96 -6.50
CA ILE A 806 -14.12 40.71 -6.64
C ILE A 806 -15.64 40.96 -6.51
N GLU A 807 -16.04 41.75 -5.51
CA GLU A 807 -17.44 41.95 -5.14
C GLU A 807 -18.23 42.79 -6.16
N ASP A 808 -17.61 43.77 -6.80
CA ASP A 808 -18.27 44.51 -7.87
C ASP A 808 -18.51 43.67 -9.15
N SER A 809 -17.97 42.44 -9.24
CA SER A 809 -18.16 41.60 -10.43
C SER A 809 -19.56 40.97 -10.45
N MET A 810 -20.38 41.34 -11.44
CA MET A 810 -21.70 40.74 -11.67
C MET A 810 -21.61 39.31 -12.25
N HIS A 811 -20.60 39.03 -13.07
CA HIS A 811 -20.48 37.77 -13.82
C HIS A 811 -19.51 36.76 -13.17
N GLY A 812 -19.00 37.07 -11.98
CA GLY A 812 -17.98 36.27 -11.29
C GLY A 812 -16.55 36.64 -11.67
N VAL A 813 -15.58 35.88 -11.16
CA VAL A 813 -14.15 36.19 -11.23
C VAL A 813 -13.35 35.01 -11.76
N ILE A 814 -12.33 35.32 -12.57
CA ILE A 814 -11.29 34.38 -12.98
C ILE A 814 -10.00 34.73 -12.23
N PHE A 815 -9.37 33.74 -11.60
CA PHE A 815 -8.04 33.89 -11.01
C PHE A 815 -6.98 33.25 -11.92
N PHE A 816 -5.91 33.96 -12.23
CA PHE A 816 -4.87 33.52 -13.17
C PHE A 816 -3.45 33.69 -12.59
N THR A 817 -2.72 32.58 -12.49
CA THR A 817 -1.29 32.56 -12.13
C THR A 817 -0.56 31.31 -12.65
N PHE A 818 0.71 31.45 -13.03
CA PHE A 818 1.63 30.33 -13.34
C PHE A 818 2.61 30.01 -12.20
N GLY A 819 2.25 30.36 -10.96
CA GLY A 819 3.01 30.00 -9.76
C GLY A 819 4.16 30.97 -9.46
N SER A 820 5.12 30.51 -8.67
CA SER A 820 6.25 31.32 -8.15
C SER A 820 7.56 31.16 -8.95
N THR A 821 7.71 30.05 -9.67
CA THR A 821 8.97 29.71 -10.36
C THR A 821 9.06 30.40 -11.71
N VAL A 822 7.96 30.48 -12.46
CA VAL A 822 7.93 31.07 -13.81
C VAL A 822 7.50 32.53 -13.74
N LYS A 823 8.27 33.39 -14.41
CA LYS A 823 7.94 34.80 -14.61
C LYS A 823 6.98 34.96 -15.79
N VAL A 824 5.71 35.29 -15.49
CA VAL A 824 4.65 35.42 -16.51
C VAL A 824 4.90 36.61 -17.43
N SER A 825 5.54 37.66 -16.91
CA SER A 825 5.92 38.81 -17.72
C SER A 825 7.04 38.53 -18.75
N SER A 826 7.63 37.32 -18.76
CA SER A 826 8.64 36.92 -19.74
C SER A 826 8.09 36.01 -20.84
N LEU A 827 6.76 35.81 -20.89
CA LEU A 827 6.11 35.09 -21.97
C LEU A 827 6.32 35.80 -23.32
N PRO A 828 6.43 35.04 -24.42
CA PRO A 828 6.47 35.61 -25.76
C PRO A 828 5.26 36.52 -26.04
N GLU A 829 5.49 37.63 -26.77
CA GLU A 829 4.48 38.66 -27.04
C GLU A 829 3.19 38.10 -27.66
N HIS A 830 3.30 37.14 -28.58
CA HIS A 830 2.14 36.53 -29.22
C HIS A 830 1.27 35.72 -28.23
N ILE A 831 1.88 35.06 -27.23
CA ILE A 831 1.16 34.31 -26.19
C ILE A 831 0.51 35.30 -25.22
N GLU A 832 1.26 36.30 -24.74
CA GLU A 832 0.73 37.33 -23.85
C GLU A 832 -0.44 38.08 -24.50
N LYS A 833 -0.32 38.42 -25.79
CA LYS A 833 -1.38 39.04 -26.58
C LYS A 833 -2.62 38.16 -26.68
N ALA A 834 -2.46 36.86 -26.95
CA ALA A 834 -3.59 35.92 -26.99
C ALA A 834 -4.36 35.88 -25.66
N PHE A 835 -3.66 35.87 -24.52
CA PHE A 835 -4.30 35.96 -23.20
C PHE A 835 -5.01 37.29 -22.99
N LYS A 836 -4.36 38.41 -23.30
CA LYS A 836 -4.97 39.75 -23.17
C LYS A 836 -6.25 39.87 -23.97
N GLU A 837 -6.24 39.47 -25.24
CA GLU A 837 -7.40 39.56 -26.12
C GLU A 837 -8.53 38.64 -25.69
N ALA A 838 -8.25 37.38 -25.33
CA ALA A 838 -9.28 36.46 -24.88
C ALA A 838 -9.89 36.90 -23.53
N LEU A 839 -9.07 37.34 -22.59
CA LEU A 839 -9.53 37.79 -21.27
C LEU A 839 -10.19 39.17 -21.32
N ALA A 840 -9.92 39.99 -22.33
CA ALA A 840 -10.67 41.24 -22.55
C ALA A 840 -12.12 40.99 -22.97
N ASP A 841 -12.37 39.86 -23.67
CA ASP A 841 -13.67 39.52 -24.24
C ASP A 841 -14.59 38.79 -23.24
N VAL A 842 -14.09 38.35 -22.08
CA VAL A 842 -14.92 37.70 -21.07
C VAL A 842 -15.62 38.72 -20.16
N PRO A 843 -16.89 38.49 -19.79
CA PRO A 843 -17.62 39.41 -18.92
C PRO A 843 -17.16 39.36 -17.45
N GLN A 844 -16.37 38.37 -17.07
CA GLN A 844 -15.80 38.23 -15.73
C GLN A 844 -14.70 39.27 -15.48
N ARG A 845 -14.56 39.66 -14.21
CA ARG A 845 -13.34 40.32 -13.73
C ARG A 845 -12.22 39.31 -13.60
N VAL A 846 -10.98 39.72 -13.87
CA VAL A 846 -9.82 38.83 -13.91
C VAL A 846 -8.74 39.34 -12.95
N LEU A 847 -8.32 38.48 -12.04
CA LEU A 847 -7.18 38.70 -11.15
C LEU A 847 -5.98 37.96 -11.74
N TRP A 848 -5.00 38.69 -12.28
CA TRP A 848 -3.86 38.12 -12.99
C TRP A 848 -2.55 38.44 -12.27
N LYS A 849 -1.88 37.42 -11.71
CA LYS A 849 -0.52 37.56 -11.17
C LYS A 849 0.44 37.92 -12.30
N TYR A 850 1.07 39.09 -12.22
CA TYR A 850 1.96 39.61 -13.25
C TYR A 850 3.14 40.38 -12.64
N GLU A 851 4.35 40.09 -13.10
CA GLU A 851 5.57 40.73 -12.62
C GLU A 851 5.84 42.06 -13.35
N GLY A 852 5.37 43.17 -12.78
CA GLY A 852 5.63 44.53 -13.30
C GLY A 852 4.38 45.22 -13.84
N GLU A 853 4.57 46.22 -14.70
CA GLU A 853 3.47 46.95 -15.34
C GLU A 853 3.11 46.30 -16.68
N MET A 854 1.83 45.98 -16.86
CA MET A 854 1.32 45.37 -18.07
C MET A 854 0.94 46.43 -19.11
N LYS A 855 1.63 46.44 -20.25
CA LYS A 855 1.27 47.28 -21.40
C LYS A 855 -0.09 46.85 -21.97
N ASP A 856 -0.94 47.80 -22.33
CA ASP A 856 -2.27 47.58 -22.93
C ASP A 856 -3.17 46.65 -22.09
N LYS A 857 -3.14 46.83 -20.76
CA LYS A 857 -3.93 46.02 -19.81
C LYS A 857 -5.44 46.12 -20.07
N PRO A 858 -6.17 45.01 -20.22
CA PRO A 858 -7.63 45.03 -20.36
C PRO A 858 -8.34 45.67 -19.16
N LYS A 859 -9.48 46.33 -19.40
CA LYS A 859 -10.21 47.09 -18.37
C LYS A 859 -10.76 46.22 -17.23
N ASN A 860 -11.10 44.96 -17.52
CA ASN A 860 -11.61 43.99 -16.56
C ASN A 860 -10.50 43.22 -15.82
N VAL A 861 -9.21 43.57 -16.02
CA VAL A 861 -8.06 42.87 -15.44
C VAL A 861 -7.39 43.72 -14.33
N MET A 862 -7.22 43.11 -13.16
CA MET A 862 -6.34 43.59 -12.09
C MET A 862 -5.05 42.78 -12.07
N THR A 863 -3.91 43.49 -12.02
CA THR A 863 -2.59 42.88 -11.91
C THR A 863 -1.93 43.20 -10.56
N LYS A 864 -1.28 42.21 -9.96
CA LYS A 864 -0.38 42.36 -8.80
C LYS A 864 0.76 41.34 -8.90
N LYS A 865 1.88 41.62 -8.22
CA LYS A 865 2.99 40.67 -8.09
C LYS A 865 2.63 39.44 -7.26
N TRP A 866 1.75 39.61 -6.27
CA TRP A 866 1.28 38.52 -5.42
C TRP A 866 -0.17 38.72 -5.03
N PHE A 867 -0.90 37.61 -4.94
CA PHE A 867 -2.30 37.54 -4.52
C PHE A 867 -2.45 36.50 -3.40
N PRO A 868 -3.40 36.69 -2.46
CA PRO A 868 -3.79 35.65 -1.50
C PRO A 868 -4.60 34.56 -2.22
N GLN A 869 -3.91 33.71 -2.98
CA GLN A 869 -4.51 32.74 -3.92
C GLN A 869 -5.58 31.87 -3.26
N ARG A 870 -5.28 31.27 -2.11
CA ARG A 870 -6.20 30.37 -1.41
C ARG A 870 -7.49 31.10 -1.01
N GLU A 871 -7.35 32.27 -0.40
CA GLU A 871 -8.47 33.09 0.03
C GLU A 871 -9.36 33.50 -1.16
N ILE A 872 -8.75 33.87 -2.29
CA ILE A 872 -9.46 34.19 -3.53
C ILE A 872 -10.22 32.97 -4.04
N LEU A 873 -9.57 31.80 -4.14
CA LEU A 873 -10.20 30.58 -4.65
C LEU A 873 -11.40 30.14 -3.81
N LEU A 874 -11.37 30.35 -2.49
CA LEU A 874 -12.48 30.06 -1.59
C LEU A 874 -13.66 31.05 -1.71
N HIS A 875 -13.48 32.16 -2.44
CA HIS A 875 -14.52 33.16 -2.60
C HIS A 875 -15.62 32.69 -3.56
N SER A 876 -16.89 32.86 -3.18
CA SER A 876 -18.07 32.34 -3.90
C SER A 876 -18.22 32.87 -5.34
N LYS A 877 -17.66 34.05 -5.62
CA LYS A 877 -17.64 34.67 -6.96
C LYS A 877 -16.58 34.09 -7.91
N VAL A 878 -15.60 33.33 -7.43
CA VAL A 878 -14.60 32.72 -8.34
C VAL A 878 -15.25 31.57 -9.12
N LYS A 879 -15.10 31.62 -10.44
CA LYS A 879 -15.69 30.66 -11.39
C LYS A 879 -14.66 29.77 -12.06
N LEU A 880 -13.42 30.26 -12.20
CA LEU A 880 -12.37 29.58 -12.94
C LEU A 880 -11.01 29.91 -12.37
N PHE A 881 -10.15 28.90 -12.28
CA PHE A 881 -8.74 29.03 -11.99
C PHE A 881 -7.89 28.71 -13.22
N ILE A 882 -7.17 29.69 -13.75
CA ILE A 882 -6.16 29.48 -14.80
C ILE A 882 -4.81 29.23 -14.14
N SER A 883 -4.24 28.04 -14.36
CA SER A 883 -3.10 27.55 -13.59
C SER A 883 -2.12 26.76 -14.45
N HIS A 884 -0.84 26.80 -14.07
CA HIS A 884 0.18 25.91 -14.60
C HIS A 884 0.10 24.46 -14.07
N GLY A 885 -0.71 24.18 -13.06
CA GLY A 885 -0.90 22.81 -12.55
C GLY A 885 0.11 22.33 -11.50
N GLY A 886 0.85 23.22 -10.84
CA GLY A 886 1.65 22.85 -9.68
C GLY A 886 0.78 22.32 -8.52
N MET A 887 1.23 21.25 -7.85
CA MET A 887 0.42 20.50 -6.87
C MET A 887 -0.21 21.34 -5.75
N SER A 888 0.50 22.32 -5.20
CA SER A 888 -0.07 23.18 -4.14
C SER A 888 -1.29 23.96 -4.62
N GLY A 889 -1.23 24.53 -5.83
CA GLY A 889 -2.35 25.25 -6.43
C GLY A 889 -3.48 24.32 -6.87
N VAL A 890 -3.14 23.11 -7.33
CA VAL A 890 -4.12 22.06 -7.62
C VAL A 890 -4.94 21.71 -6.37
N TYR A 891 -4.31 21.51 -5.22
CA TYR A 891 -5.05 21.25 -3.98
C TYR A 891 -5.86 22.43 -3.48
N GLU A 892 -5.40 23.67 -3.68
CA GLU A 892 -6.20 24.84 -3.34
C GLU A 892 -7.46 24.94 -4.22
N ALA A 893 -7.36 24.58 -5.50
CA ALA A 893 -8.50 24.54 -6.42
C ALA A 893 -9.47 23.39 -6.10
N VAL A 894 -8.95 22.21 -5.80
CA VAL A 894 -9.75 21.04 -5.37
C VAL A 894 -10.45 21.34 -4.04
N ASP A 895 -9.74 21.88 -3.06
CA ASP A 895 -10.32 22.27 -1.77
C ASP A 895 -11.43 23.31 -1.93
N ALA A 896 -11.24 24.29 -2.82
CA ALA A 896 -12.25 25.31 -3.13
C ALA A 896 -13.40 24.81 -4.03
N GLY A 897 -13.23 23.68 -4.71
CA GLY A 897 -14.21 23.17 -5.68
C GLY A 897 -14.33 24.06 -6.92
N VAL A 898 -13.20 24.61 -7.41
CA VAL A 898 -13.14 25.52 -8.56
C VAL A 898 -12.58 24.78 -9.79
N PRO A 899 -13.24 24.85 -10.96
CA PRO A 899 -12.72 24.30 -12.22
C PRO A 899 -11.37 24.90 -12.63
N VAL A 900 -10.56 24.13 -13.36
CA VAL A 900 -9.19 24.53 -13.74
C VAL A 900 -9.01 24.57 -15.25
N LEU A 901 -8.48 25.68 -15.76
CA LEU A 901 -7.87 25.74 -17.09
C LEU A 901 -6.35 25.61 -16.94
N GLY A 902 -5.82 24.45 -17.32
CA GLY A 902 -4.43 24.07 -17.12
C GLY A 902 -3.52 24.41 -18.29
N PHE A 903 -2.37 25.02 -17.98
CA PHE A 903 -1.25 25.24 -18.91
C PHE A 903 0.04 24.60 -18.36
N PRO A 904 0.13 23.27 -18.38
CA PRO A 904 1.29 22.58 -17.83
C PRO A 904 2.56 22.87 -18.64
N MET A 905 3.68 23.09 -17.95
CA MET A 905 4.95 23.45 -18.60
C MET A 905 6.04 22.40 -18.45
N PHE A 906 6.17 21.73 -17.29
CA PHE A 906 7.26 20.78 -17.02
C PHE A 906 6.99 19.87 -15.80
N TYR A 907 7.87 18.89 -15.61
CA TYR A 907 7.92 17.97 -14.46
C TYR A 907 6.58 17.25 -14.23
N ASP A 908 5.91 17.48 -13.10
CA ASP A 908 4.67 16.84 -12.67
C ASP A 908 3.40 17.54 -13.20
N GLN A 909 3.52 18.79 -13.64
CA GLN A 909 2.39 19.63 -14.03
C GLN A 909 1.48 19.00 -15.09
N PRO A 910 2.01 18.41 -16.20
CA PRO A 910 1.16 17.77 -17.20
C PRO A 910 0.28 16.69 -16.58
N ARG A 911 0.89 15.80 -15.79
CA ARG A 911 0.19 14.71 -15.10
C ARG A 911 -0.87 15.23 -14.13
N ASN A 912 -0.56 16.28 -13.37
CA ASN A 912 -1.49 16.83 -12.37
C ASN A 912 -2.75 17.39 -13.03
N ILE A 913 -2.61 18.17 -14.11
CA ILE A 913 -3.75 18.70 -14.87
C ILE A 913 -4.55 17.56 -15.49
N GLU A 914 -3.90 16.54 -16.06
CA GLU A 914 -4.59 15.40 -16.65
C GLU A 914 -5.42 14.60 -15.62
N HIS A 915 -5.01 14.56 -14.35
CA HIS A 915 -5.87 13.98 -13.30
C HIS A 915 -7.13 14.82 -13.05
N LEU A 916 -7.05 16.15 -13.12
CA LEU A 916 -8.23 17.02 -13.03
C LEU A 916 -9.12 16.90 -14.27
N VAL A 917 -8.54 16.67 -15.45
CA VAL A 917 -9.27 16.36 -16.70
C VAL A 917 -10.00 15.03 -16.55
N LEU A 918 -9.34 14.00 -16.02
CA LEU A 918 -9.94 12.68 -15.75
C LEU A 918 -11.08 12.78 -14.72
N ALA A 919 -10.95 13.66 -13.73
CA ALA A 919 -12.02 13.98 -12.78
C ALA A 919 -13.13 14.85 -13.38
N GLY A 920 -13.00 15.30 -14.64
CA GLY A 920 -14.00 16.11 -15.34
C GLY A 920 -14.12 17.54 -14.81
N MET A 921 -13.10 18.07 -14.15
CA MET A 921 -13.09 19.42 -13.57
C MET A 921 -12.07 20.37 -14.22
N ALA A 922 -11.39 19.93 -15.27
CA ALA A 922 -10.40 20.75 -15.97
C ALA A 922 -10.37 20.57 -17.49
N ILE A 923 -9.75 21.54 -18.16
CA ILE A 923 -9.27 21.43 -19.54
C ILE A 923 -7.75 21.66 -19.52
N SER A 924 -7.00 20.81 -20.20
CA SER A 924 -5.55 20.94 -20.42
C SER A 924 -5.30 21.63 -21.76
N MET A 925 -4.45 22.66 -21.78
CA MET A 925 -4.06 23.38 -22.99
C MET A 925 -2.53 23.49 -23.10
N ASP A 926 -2.03 23.37 -24.33
CA ASP A 926 -0.63 23.66 -24.62
C ASP A 926 -0.41 25.17 -24.73
N LEU A 927 0.46 25.68 -23.88
CA LEU A 927 0.80 27.10 -23.81
C LEU A 927 1.37 27.62 -25.14
N LEU A 928 2.21 26.82 -25.82
CA LEU A 928 2.94 27.24 -27.01
C LEU A 928 2.08 27.28 -28.28
N SER A 929 0.95 26.56 -28.29
CA SER A 929 0.02 26.53 -29.44
C SER A 929 -1.34 27.20 -29.15
N THR A 930 -1.39 28.02 -28.09
CA THR A 930 -2.59 28.75 -27.68
C THR A 930 -2.85 29.96 -28.57
N SER A 931 -4.11 30.15 -28.95
CA SER A 931 -4.62 31.33 -29.66
C SER A 931 -5.80 31.93 -28.90
N LYS A 932 -6.20 33.15 -29.26
CA LYS A 932 -7.38 33.82 -28.71
C LYS A 932 -8.61 32.92 -28.77
N GLU A 933 -8.89 32.33 -29.94
CA GLU A 933 -10.09 31.52 -30.19
C GLU A 933 -10.12 30.27 -29.32
N LYS A 934 -8.99 29.54 -29.24
CA LYS A 934 -8.88 28.35 -28.40
C LYS A 934 -9.11 28.68 -26.93
N LEU A 935 -8.53 29.80 -26.47
CA LEU A 935 -8.63 30.24 -25.08
C LEU A 935 -10.06 30.68 -24.73
N SER A 936 -10.68 31.53 -25.55
CA SER A 936 -12.07 31.97 -25.35
C SER A 936 -13.05 30.78 -25.34
N ASN A 937 -12.86 29.81 -26.23
CA ASN A 937 -13.69 28.59 -26.27
C ASN A 937 -13.52 27.75 -25.00
N ALA A 938 -12.29 27.55 -24.53
CA ALA A 938 -12.03 26.78 -23.32
C ALA A 938 -12.57 27.46 -22.05
N ILE A 939 -12.39 28.78 -21.91
CA ILE A 939 -12.95 29.57 -20.80
C ILE A 939 -14.47 29.51 -20.82
N SER A 940 -15.09 29.76 -21.98
CA SER A 940 -16.54 29.69 -22.14
C SER A 940 -17.09 28.32 -21.75
N LYS A 941 -16.43 27.23 -22.21
CA LYS A 941 -16.82 25.86 -21.86
C LYS A 941 -16.75 25.62 -20.36
N LEU A 942 -15.65 25.95 -19.70
CA LEU A 942 -15.48 25.71 -18.25
C LEU A 942 -16.45 26.51 -17.37
N ILE A 943 -16.83 27.71 -17.80
CA ILE A 943 -17.75 28.58 -17.04
C ILE A 943 -19.21 28.21 -17.29
N ASN A 944 -19.58 27.86 -18.53
CA ASN A 944 -20.99 27.66 -18.92
C ASN A 944 -21.47 26.21 -18.83
N ASP A 945 -20.58 25.22 -18.89
CA ASP A 945 -20.94 23.81 -18.69
C ASP A 945 -20.88 23.45 -17.20
N GLU A 946 -22.05 23.31 -16.58
CA GLU A 946 -22.19 23.04 -15.15
C GLU A 946 -21.51 21.73 -14.69
N SER A 947 -21.24 20.78 -15.61
CA SER A 947 -20.58 19.52 -15.27
C SER A 947 -19.20 19.75 -14.65
N TYR A 948 -18.43 20.73 -15.12
CA TYR A 948 -17.11 21.03 -14.57
C TYR A 948 -17.19 21.55 -13.13
N THR A 949 -18.12 22.48 -12.86
CA THR A 949 -18.32 23.00 -11.50
C THR A 949 -18.87 21.92 -10.56
N LYS A 950 -19.78 21.07 -11.05
CA LYS A 950 -20.31 19.93 -10.29
C LYS A 950 -19.20 18.94 -9.94
N ASN A 951 -18.37 18.57 -10.90
CA ASN A 951 -17.25 17.65 -10.70
C ASN A 951 -16.18 18.24 -9.78
N ALA A 952 -15.90 19.55 -9.89
CA ALA A 952 -15.00 20.24 -8.97
C ALA A 952 -15.52 20.18 -7.52
N LYS A 953 -16.83 20.35 -7.30
CA LYS A 953 -17.46 20.19 -5.98
C LYS A 953 -17.41 18.75 -5.48
N ILE A 954 -17.64 17.76 -6.34
CA ILE A 954 -17.49 16.33 -5.99
C ILE A 954 -16.05 16.05 -5.54
N ALA A 955 -15.06 16.52 -6.30
CA ALA A 955 -13.65 16.42 -5.97
C ALA A 955 -13.33 17.08 -4.61
N SER A 956 -13.90 18.26 -4.32
CA SER A 956 -13.76 18.95 -3.02
C SER A 956 -14.31 18.12 -1.87
N ILE A 957 -15.52 17.57 -2.01
CA ILE A 957 -16.16 16.73 -0.99
C ILE A 957 -15.31 15.48 -0.74
N GLN A 958 -14.89 14.77 -1.79
CA GLN A 958 -14.03 13.59 -1.69
C GLN A 958 -12.67 13.91 -1.07
N PHE A 959 -12.12 15.08 -1.37
CA PHE A 959 -10.86 15.55 -0.81
C PHE A 959 -10.99 15.81 0.69
N LYS A 960 -12.12 16.36 1.16
CA LYS A 960 -12.33 16.67 2.58
C LYS A 960 -12.77 15.44 3.41
N ASP A 961 -13.39 14.44 2.79
CA ASP A 961 -13.87 13.21 3.45
C ASP A 961 -12.70 12.25 3.74
N ARG A 962 -12.05 12.45 4.89
CA ARG A 962 -10.94 11.65 5.41
C ARG A 962 -11.05 11.49 6.94
N PRO A 963 -10.61 10.37 7.54
CA PRO A 963 -10.76 10.13 8.97
C PRO A 963 -9.84 11.00 9.84
N MET A 964 -8.70 11.42 9.30
CA MET A 964 -7.74 12.30 9.96
C MET A 964 -7.34 13.42 9.01
N THR A 965 -7.18 14.63 9.56
CA THR A 965 -6.59 15.75 8.82
C THR A 965 -5.12 15.43 8.47
N PRO A 966 -4.54 16.03 7.41
CA PRO A 966 -3.11 15.89 7.12
C PRO A 966 -2.21 16.17 8.32
N GLN A 967 -2.53 17.19 9.11
CA GLN A 967 -1.76 17.60 10.29
C GLN A 967 -1.79 16.53 11.38
N GLN A 968 -2.98 15.98 11.69
CA GLN A 968 -3.11 14.87 12.65
C GLN A 968 -2.35 13.62 12.18
N SER A 969 -2.41 13.31 10.88
CA SER A 969 -1.68 12.17 10.30
C SER A 969 -0.17 12.35 10.44
N VAL A 970 0.36 13.56 10.17
CA VAL A 970 1.78 13.87 10.37
C VAL A 970 2.19 13.62 11.82
N VAL A 971 1.46 14.19 12.78
CA VAL A 971 1.79 14.07 14.21
C VAL A 971 1.73 12.60 14.65
N TYR A 972 0.62 11.91 14.37
CA TYR A 972 0.43 10.52 14.80
C TYR A 972 1.54 9.60 14.27
N TRP A 973 1.85 9.66 12.98
CA TRP A 973 2.83 8.76 12.37
C TRP A 973 4.28 9.13 12.73
N THR A 974 4.58 10.42 12.94
CA THR A 974 5.88 10.83 13.48
C THR A 974 6.06 10.28 14.89
N GLU A 975 5.09 10.44 15.78
CA GLU A 975 5.16 9.89 17.12
C GLU A 975 5.17 8.34 17.10
N TYR A 976 4.45 7.71 16.17
CA TYR A 976 4.49 6.25 16.00
C TYR A 976 5.90 5.76 15.70
N VAL A 977 6.64 6.45 14.81
CA VAL A 977 8.04 6.12 14.52
C VAL A 977 8.91 6.22 15.77
N ILE A 978 8.70 7.24 16.60
CA ILE A 978 9.44 7.46 17.85
C ILE A 978 9.10 6.37 18.86
N ARG A 979 7.80 6.13 19.13
CA ARG A 979 7.30 5.08 20.04
C ARG A 979 7.84 3.69 19.69
N HIS A 980 7.92 3.39 18.39
CA HIS A 980 8.33 2.07 17.88
C HIS A 980 9.77 2.02 17.37
N LYS A 981 10.63 2.99 17.76
CA LYS A 981 12.08 3.01 17.49
C LYS A 981 12.39 2.77 16.00
N GLY A 982 11.75 3.53 15.12
CA GLY A 982 11.93 3.41 13.67
C GLY A 982 10.91 2.52 12.96
N ALA A 983 9.92 1.96 13.67
CA ALA A 983 8.81 1.17 13.12
C ALA A 983 9.22 0.10 12.07
N PRO A 984 10.16 -0.80 12.39
CA PRO A 984 10.72 -1.74 11.42
C PRO A 984 9.68 -2.70 10.81
N HIS A 985 8.58 -2.97 11.51
CA HIS A 985 7.48 -3.83 11.04
C HIS A 985 6.67 -3.23 9.89
N LEU A 986 6.76 -1.92 9.64
CA LEU A 986 6.12 -1.27 8.48
C LEU A 986 7.01 -1.31 7.23
N LYS A 987 8.29 -1.68 7.35
CA LYS A 987 9.22 -1.74 6.22
C LYS A 987 9.04 -3.04 5.44
N SER A 988 8.99 -2.92 4.10
CA SER A 988 8.84 -4.07 3.22
C SER A 988 10.09 -4.96 3.24
N HIS A 989 9.89 -6.29 3.25
CA HIS A 989 10.98 -7.25 3.09
C HIS A 989 11.71 -7.10 1.74
N ALA A 990 11.03 -6.55 0.73
CA ALA A 990 11.61 -6.32 -0.59
C ALA A 990 12.82 -5.37 -0.58
N LEU A 991 12.95 -4.51 0.44
CA LEU A 991 14.11 -3.63 0.64
C LEU A 991 15.40 -4.41 0.93
N ASN A 992 15.29 -5.65 1.40
CA ASN A 992 16.44 -6.52 1.66
C ASN A 992 16.85 -7.36 0.44
N LEU A 993 16.12 -7.25 -0.68
CA LEU A 993 16.39 -8.02 -1.89
C LEU A 993 17.24 -7.22 -2.87
N THR A 994 18.22 -7.88 -3.48
CA THR A 994 18.91 -7.32 -4.63
C THR A 994 17.93 -7.15 -5.80
N TRP A 995 18.25 -6.26 -6.74
CA TRP A 995 17.37 -5.98 -7.88
C TRP A 995 17.05 -7.25 -8.70
N TYR A 996 18.01 -8.16 -8.85
CA TYR A 996 17.81 -9.41 -9.61
C TYR A 996 16.99 -10.45 -8.82
N GLN A 997 17.10 -10.49 -7.49
CA GLN A 997 16.24 -11.32 -6.63
C GLN A 997 14.80 -10.81 -6.62
N TYR A 998 14.63 -9.49 -6.52
CA TYR A 998 13.32 -8.83 -6.59
C TYR A 998 12.59 -9.14 -7.90
N LEU A 999 13.33 -9.17 -9.03
CA LEU A 999 12.80 -9.51 -10.34
C LEU A 999 12.74 -11.03 -10.61
N LEU A 1000 13.15 -11.86 -9.65
CA LEU A 1000 13.25 -13.33 -9.79
C LEU A 1000 14.13 -13.79 -10.96
N LEU A 1001 15.10 -12.98 -11.39
CA LEU A 1001 15.98 -13.34 -12.51
C LEU A 1001 16.88 -14.53 -12.17
N ASP A 1002 17.28 -14.68 -10.91
CA ASP A 1002 18.00 -15.85 -10.41
C ASP A 1002 17.15 -17.14 -10.52
N VAL A 1003 15.89 -17.07 -10.10
CA VAL A 1003 14.91 -18.16 -10.19
C VAL A 1003 14.63 -18.52 -11.65
N MET A 1004 14.37 -17.52 -12.50
CA MET A 1004 14.13 -17.71 -13.93
C MET A 1004 15.34 -18.33 -14.63
N PHE A 1005 16.55 -17.87 -14.31
CA PHE A 1005 17.78 -18.40 -14.89
C PHE A 1005 17.94 -19.90 -14.59
N VAL A 1006 17.71 -20.32 -13.33
CA VAL A 1006 17.78 -21.75 -12.95
C VAL A 1006 16.71 -22.57 -13.68
N ALA A 1007 15.46 -22.08 -13.71
CA ALA A 1007 14.36 -22.75 -14.40
C ALA A 1007 14.62 -22.93 -15.90
N LEU A 1008 15.06 -21.87 -16.59
CA LEU A 1008 15.40 -21.91 -18.02
C LEU A 1008 16.60 -22.81 -18.30
N THR A 1009 17.62 -22.81 -17.43
CA THR A 1009 18.76 -23.73 -17.55
C THR A 1009 18.32 -25.18 -17.46
N PHE A 1010 17.43 -25.51 -16.52
CA PHE A 1010 16.87 -26.85 -16.38
C PHE A 1010 16.09 -27.28 -17.64
N VAL A 1011 15.19 -26.42 -18.14
CA VAL A 1011 14.44 -26.68 -19.39
C VAL A 1011 15.39 -26.89 -20.57
N PHE A 1012 16.45 -26.09 -20.68
CA PHE A 1012 17.46 -26.25 -21.73
C PHE A 1012 18.17 -27.60 -21.64
N LEU A 1013 18.62 -28.01 -20.44
CA LEU A 1013 19.31 -29.29 -20.22
C LEU A 1013 18.41 -30.48 -20.55
N VAL A 1014 17.14 -30.46 -20.11
CA VAL A 1014 16.15 -31.51 -20.44
C VAL A 1014 15.91 -31.55 -21.95
N THR A 1015 15.67 -30.41 -22.59
CA THR A 1015 15.45 -30.33 -24.04
C THR A 1015 16.66 -30.83 -24.82
N PHE A 1016 17.88 -30.46 -24.38
CA PHE A 1016 19.12 -30.92 -24.97
C PHE A 1016 19.31 -32.43 -24.80
N LEU A 1017 18.99 -32.98 -23.64
CA LEU A 1017 19.02 -34.43 -23.38
C LEU A 1017 18.02 -35.17 -24.27
N VAL A 1018 16.77 -34.70 -24.34
CA VAL A 1018 15.74 -35.25 -25.25
C VAL A 1018 16.22 -35.20 -26.70
N TYR A 1019 16.78 -34.07 -27.16
CA TYR A 1019 17.37 -33.96 -28.49
C TYR A 1019 18.50 -34.97 -28.72
N LYS A 1020 19.40 -35.18 -27.74
CA LYS A 1020 20.48 -36.17 -27.83
C LYS A 1020 19.95 -37.60 -27.87
N VAL A 1021 18.96 -37.92 -27.05
CA VAL A 1021 18.28 -39.23 -27.04
C VAL A 1021 17.58 -39.47 -28.39
N LEU A 1022 16.80 -38.52 -28.89
CA LEU A 1022 16.15 -38.61 -30.21
C LEU A 1022 17.17 -38.75 -31.34
N LYS A 1023 18.28 -38.01 -31.29
CA LYS A 1023 19.39 -38.13 -32.27
C LYS A 1023 20.05 -39.51 -32.18
N TYR A 1024 20.22 -40.06 -30.98
CA TYR A 1024 20.78 -41.38 -30.77
C TYR A 1024 19.83 -42.50 -31.24
N ILE A 1025 18.54 -42.41 -30.90
CA ILE A 1025 17.48 -43.29 -31.41
C ILE A 1025 17.45 -43.24 -32.93
N ARG A 1026 17.47 -42.05 -33.56
CA ARG A 1026 17.56 -41.91 -35.01
C ARG A 1026 18.81 -42.60 -35.57
N LYS A 1027 19.96 -42.46 -34.89
CA LYS A 1027 21.19 -43.15 -35.31
C LYS A 1027 21.10 -44.67 -35.20
N LEU A 1028 20.33 -45.21 -34.25
CA LEU A 1028 20.11 -46.65 -34.08
C LEU A 1028 19.07 -47.20 -35.06
N VAL A 1029 17.93 -46.52 -35.22
CA VAL A 1029 16.82 -46.93 -36.10
C VAL A 1029 17.23 -46.87 -37.58
N PHE A 1030 17.96 -45.83 -37.99
CA PHE A 1030 18.41 -45.67 -39.38
C PHE A 1030 19.83 -46.21 -39.64
N LYS A 1031 20.39 -47.05 -38.75
CA LYS A 1031 21.68 -47.72 -38.97
C LYS A 1031 21.57 -49.03 -39.76
N ASN A 1032 20.35 -49.56 -39.99
CA ASN A 1032 20.15 -50.87 -40.58
C ASN A 1032 19.88 -50.90 -42.10
N ASP A 1033 19.86 -49.77 -42.81
CA ASP A 1033 19.66 -49.77 -44.28
C ASP A 1033 20.97 -49.77 -45.10
N LYS A 1034 22.10 -50.11 -44.48
CA LYS A 1034 23.37 -50.32 -45.20
C LYS A 1034 24.10 -51.58 -44.74
N ALA A 1035 23.52 -52.74 -44.99
CA ALA A 1035 24.25 -53.98 -45.32
C ALA A 1035 23.30 -55.14 -45.70
N LYS A 1036 23.03 -55.28 -47.00
CA LYS A 1036 23.10 -56.51 -47.82
C LYS A 1036 22.14 -56.44 -49.01
N THR A 1037 22.62 -55.84 -50.10
CA THR A 1037 22.40 -56.37 -51.45
C THR A 1037 23.79 -56.65 -52.00
N GLU A 1038 23.99 -57.92 -52.36
CA GLU A 1038 25.17 -58.48 -53.04
C GLU A 1038 25.51 -57.75 -54.34
#